data_AF-A0A5C5XHJ0-F1
#
_entry.id   AF-A0A5C5XHJ0-F1
#
_cell.length_a   1.000
_cell.length_b   1.000
_cell.length_c   1.000
_cell.angle_alpha   90.00
_cell.angle_beta   90.00
_cell.angle_gamma   90.00
#
_symmetry.space_group_name_H-M   'P 1'
#
loop_
_entity.id
_entity.type
_entity.pdbx_description
1 polymer ?
#
loop_
_entity_poly.entity_id
_entity_poly.type
_entity_poly.pdbx_seq_one_letter_code
_entity_poly.pdbx_strand_id
1 'polypeptide(L)'
;MTWRNIQLIFSREVADQMRDRRTLFMVVVLPLLLYPALGIGMMQMTLLFSEQSRTVVILGANDLPAPPLLNKDGTRIIDQWFVNEGDSLTLNVVSDLSVDQQMIPDPEGKSTEVPTNTSSEENKFDARETILQVARDIRLRLDELKRLKEEIAQADESAKPDVIAMKQGQIEALTEQVSTLFARSDIQVLILIPEGFDEYIRSENERLASRESEDDLTRMRPIFIRNSANEKSLIAYGRVREALDNWEQAILSERLQMANLPTDLTRPVNEELVDLAKGEELAANVWSKLFPAMLVVMAMTGAFYPAVDLGAGEKERGTMETLLICPALRSEIVIGKFLTVLLFSLVTALLNLISMGMTGLHVLNTASSGQLSALGDSAIPGFEVLIWVGILAIPLAALFASLSLAFALFAKSTKEGQYYLTPLLTVTMGLTVFCLSPAVELTPFYSLIPVMGPALLLKGMLLDPNGQMQLMWYVVPVLLSSFMYSGLALMWAIDQFQREEVLFREAERFDMRLWLKHLLRDKERLPSFSESIFCFVLIMLLQFAMLKTFGNALQNAPAGQESWTMMRLLVIQQLAIIACPALFMGILLTSSPLSTFQLRIPHWKYLALGLFLPLIMHPLVVELAVRLAWFFPSLPEHAKAALATMADGSVPWFWVVLTFAVTPAICEELAFRGFILAGFRKTGRHTLAIVFSGLLFGIMHMIPQQVFNAALLGMLLGLLVVKSGSIFPAMLFHFGNNALGVLHGNLESMRQTSSLTKTLTVSDEFGVHYPLWLIAIAVGLAIPMIVYLCRQKTARM
;
A
#
# COMPACT_ATOMS: atom_id res chain seq x y z
N MET A 1 43.12 9.85 15.84
CA MET A 1 42.09 10.86 15.55
C MET A 1 42.04 11.83 16.71
N THR A 2 42.01 13.13 16.47
CA THR A 2 41.89 14.16 17.51
C THR A 2 40.50 14.80 17.45
N TRP A 3 39.84 14.87 18.60
CA TRP A 3 38.51 15.49 18.71
C TRP A 3 38.54 16.97 18.30
N ARG A 4 39.67 17.66 18.56
CA ARG A 4 39.88 19.06 18.18
C ARG A 4 39.78 19.27 16.66
N ASN A 5 40.36 18.39 15.85
CA ASN A 5 40.25 18.49 14.39
C ASN A 5 38.80 18.32 13.93
N ILE A 6 38.11 17.32 14.47
CA ILE A 6 36.69 17.04 14.15
C ILE A 6 35.82 18.24 14.49
N GLN A 7 36.00 18.83 15.68
CA GLN A 7 35.26 20.02 16.11
C GLN A 7 35.51 21.21 15.19
N LEU A 8 36.76 21.46 14.79
CA LEU A 8 37.10 22.57 13.89
C LEU A 8 36.44 22.40 12.51
N ILE A 9 36.50 21.19 11.94
CA ILE A 9 35.85 20.87 10.67
C ILE A 9 34.33 21.03 10.82
N PHE A 10 33.71 20.42 11.83
CA PHE A 10 32.29 20.57 12.10
C PHE A 10 31.87 22.05 12.20
N SER A 11 32.61 22.86 12.96
CA SER A 11 32.29 24.27 13.18
C SER A 11 32.40 25.08 11.88
N ARG A 12 33.42 24.79 11.06
CA ARG A 12 33.56 25.37 9.72
C ARG A 12 32.37 25.01 8.84
N GLU A 13 32.06 23.73 8.74
CA GLU A 13 31.02 23.23 7.83
C GLU A 13 29.63 23.75 8.24
N VAL A 14 29.33 23.82 9.54
CA VAL A 14 28.10 24.46 10.04
C VAL A 14 28.06 25.94 9.66
N ALA A 15 29.16 26.67 9.83
CA ALA A 15 29.22 28.09 9.47
C ALA A 15 29.04 28.33 7.96
N ASP A 16 29.60 27.46 7.13
CA ASP A 16 29.46 27.52 5.67
C ASP A 16 28.01 27.22 5.25
N GLN A 17 27.37 26.18 5.81
CA GLN A 17 25.96 25.86 5.55
C GLN A 17 24.99 26.96 6.03
N MET A 18 25.26 27.57 7.18
CA MET A 18 24.46 28.70 7.70
C MET A 18 24.56 29.96 6.82
N ARG A 19 25.57 30.07 5.95
CA ARG A 19 25.69 31.18 4.99
C ARG A 19 24.97 30.87 3.68
N ASP A 20 24.74 29.60 3.36
CA ASP A 20 24.02 29.20 2.17
C ASP A 20 22.50 29.37 2.36
N ARG A 21 21.99 30.46 1.78
CA ARG A 21 20.55 30.79 1.80
C ARG A 21 19.70 29.70 1.16
N ARG A 22 20.20 29.01 0.14
CA ARG A 22 19.44 27.93 -0.53
C ARG A 22 19.29 26.75 0.42
N THR A 23 20.38 26.34 1.06
CA THR A 23 20.34 25.22 1.99
C THR A 23 19.50 25.54 3.21
N LEU A 24 19.64 26.74 3.82
CA LEU A 24 18.77 27.17 4.90
C LEU A 24 17.29 27.23 4.51
N PHE A 25 16.97 27.74 3.31
CA PHE A 25 15.60 27.75 2.83
C PHE A 25 15.04 26.33 2.69
N MET A 26 15.78 25.40 2.07
CA MET A 26 15.32 24.02 1.86
C MET A 26 15.21 23.20 3.15
N VAL A 27 16.10 23.44 4.12
CA VAL A 27 16.24 22.63 5.33
C VAL A 27 15.39 23.17 6.48
N VAL A 28 15.20 24.48 6.56
CA VAL A 28 14.47 25.14 7.66
C VAL A 28 13.15 25.73 7.19
N VAL A 29 13.17 26.63 6.19
CA VAL A 29 11.99 27.44 5.84
C VAL A 29 10.93 26.63 5.10
N LEU A 30 11.35 25.87 4.08
CA LEU A 30 10.44 25.12 3.21
C LEU A 30 9.63 24.09 4.01
N PRO A 31 10.23 23.23 4.85
CA PRO A 31 9.44 22.28 5.64
C PRO A 31 8.51 22.98 6.64
N LEU A 32 9.00 24.04 7.29
CA LEU A 32 8.22 24.78 8.29
C LEU A 32 6.96 25.41 7.70
N LEU A 33 7.00 25.86 6.44
CA LEU A 33 5.88 26.53 5.77
C LEU A 33 5.04 25.60 4.90
N LEU A 34 5.68 24.73 4.11
CA LEU A 34 5.02 23.95 3.07
C LEU A 34 4.02 22.95 3.66
N TYR A 35 4.39 22.23 4.72
CA TYR A 35 3.53 21.19 5.27
C TYR A 35 2.31 21.76 6.00
N PRO A 36 2.44 22.81 6.84
CA PRO A 36 1.27 23.52 7.36
C PRO A 36 0.38 24.09 6.27
N ALA A 37 0.98 24.73 5.25
CA ALA A 37 0.22 25.31 4.15
C ALA A 37 -0.52 24.25 3.33
N LEU A 38 0.09 23.08 3.10
CA LEU A 38 -0.56 21.93 2.45
C LEU A 38 -1.69 21.38 3.31
N GLY A 39 -1.50 21.25 4.63
CA GLY A 39 -2.54 20.77 5.55
C GLY A 39 -3.75 21.69 5.61
N ILE A 40 -3.51 22.99 5.85
CA ILE A 40 -4.56 24.02 5.87
C ILE A 40 -5.22 24.13 4.48
N GLY A 41 -4.42 24.15 3.42
CA GLY A 41 -4.91 24.23 2.04
C GLY A 41 -5.77 23.03 1.67
N MET A 42 -5.38 21.81 2.00
CA MET A 42 -6.16 20.60 1.74
C MET A 42 -7.49 20.61 2.51
N MET A 43 -7.49 21.08 3.76
CA MET A 43 -8.72 21.24 4.54
C MET A 43 -9.64 22.30 3.94
N GLN A 44 -9.12 23.48 3.60
CA GLN A 44 -9.89 24.53 2.93
C GLN A 44 -10.45 24.06 1.60
N MET A 45 -9.66 23.33 0.79
CA MET A 45 -10.14 22.72 -0.45
C MET A 45 -11.27 21.72 -0.18
N THR A 46 -11.16 20.90 0.87
CA THR A 46 -12.21 19.96 1.26
C THR A 46 -13.52 20.68 1.63
N LEU A 47 -13.42 21.78 2.39
CA LEU A 47 -14.58 22.62 2.74
C LEU A 47 -15.19 23.28 1.51
N LEU A 48 -14.36 23.88 0.63
CA LEU A 48 -14.80 24.50 -0.62
C LEU A 48 -15.51 23.51 -1.56
N PHE A 49 -15.05 22.26 -1.63
CA PHE A 49 -15.72 21.22 -2.41
C PHE A 49 -17.01 20.72 -1.73
N SER A 50 -17.14 20.84 -0.42
CA SER A 50 -18.38 20.52 0.30
C SER A 50 -19.49 21.54 0.03
N GLU A 51 -19.14 22.83 -0.02
CA GLU A 51 -20.05 23.98 -0.15
C GLU A 51 -20.67 24.20 -1.54
N GLN A 52 -20.22 23.50 -2.58
CA GLN A 52 -20.85 23.61 -3.91
C GLN A 52 -22.26 23.02 -3.88
N SER A 53 -23.28 23.84 -4.15
CA SER A 53 -24.66 23.39 -4.26
C SER A 53 -24.81 22.39 -5.42
N ARG A 54 -25.42 21.23 -5.16
CA ARG A 54 -25.63 20.16 -6.14
C ARG A 54 -27.11 20.09 -6.49
N THR A 55 -27.45 20.11 -7.77
CA THR A 55 -28.83 20.13 -8.24
C THR A 55 -29.49 18.76 -8.13
N VAL A 56 -30.56 18.69 -7.35
CA VAL A 56 -31.41 17.52 -7.17
C VAL A 56 -32.78 17.87 -7.77
N VAL A 57 -33.24 17.08 -8.73
CA VAL A 57 -34.54 17.29 -9.35
C VAL A 57 -35.53 16.24 -8.85
N ILE A 58 -36.73 16.68 -8.48
CA ILE A 58 -37.82 15.81 -8.03
C ILE A 58 -39.03 16.06 -8.93
N LEU A 59 -39.46 15.04 -9.66
CA LEU A 59 -40.69 15.07 -10.46
C LEU A 59 -41.79 14.24 -9.78
N GLY A 60 -43.03 14.70 -9.86
CA GLY A 60 -44.17 14.12 -9.13
C GLY A 60 -44.18 14.54 -7.67
N ALA A 61 -43.66 15.74 -7.34
CA ALA A 61 -43.58 16.21 -5.95
C ALA A 61 -44.96 16.37 -5.28
N ASN A 62 -46.03 16.55 -6.07
CA ASN A 62 -47.41 16.61 -5.57
C ASN A 62 -47.90 15.26 -5.00
N ASP A 63 -47.32 14.14 -5.43
CA ASP A 63 -47.66 12.79 -5.00
C ASP A 63 -46.79 12.29 -3.83
N LEU A 64 -46.04 13.18 -3.16
CA LEU A 64 -45.26 12.82 -1.98
C LEU A 64 -46.17 12.63 -0.76
N PRO A 65 -46.09 11.49 -0.04
CA PRO A 65 -46.89 11.25 1.15
C PRO A 65 -46.47 12.12 2.34
N ALA A 66 -47.37 12.23 3.32
CA ALA A 66 -47.06 12.79 4.63
C ALA A 66 -46.16 11.83 5.44
N PRO A 67 -45.28 12.35 6.33
CA PRO A 67 -44.96 13.76 6.58
C PRO A 67 -44.20 14.41 5.40
N PRO A 68 -44.22 15.74 5.23
CA PRO A 68 -43.63 16.38 4.03
C PRO A 68 -42.11 16.20 3.96
N LEU A 69 -41.61 15.75 2.81
CA LEU A 69 -40.17 15.68 2.51
C LEU A 69 -39.60 17.06 2.17
N LEU A 70 -40.40 17.89 1.49
CA LEU A 70 -40.01 19.20 0.95
C LEU A 70 -40.66 20.35 1.73
N ASN A 71 -40.03 21.52 1.69
CA ASN A 71 -40.65 22.76 2.14
C ASN A 71 -41.86 23.13 1.26
N LYS A 72 -42.70 24.08 1.73
CA LYS A 72 -43.94 24.48 1.04
C LYS A 72 -43.74 24.93 -0.41
N ASP A 73 -42.57 25.48 -0.73
CA ASP A 73 -42.25 25.99 -2.07
C ASP A 73 -41.59 24.92 -2.97
N GLY A 74 -41.32 23.72 -2.46
CA GLY A 74 -40.69 22.63 -3.19
C GLY A 74 -39.22 22.88 -3.58
N THR A 75 -38.56 23.85 -2.95
CA THR A 75 -37.20 24.30 -3.28
C THR A 75 -36.11 23.73 -2.38
N ARG A 76 -36.49 23.04 -1.29
CA ARG A 76 -35.57 22.41 -0.33
C ARG A 76 -36.17 21.17 0.30
N ILE A 77 -35.30 20.19 0.59
CA ILE A 77 -35.61 19.11 1.53
C ILE A 77 -35.53 19.69 2.94
N ILE A 78 -36.49 19.36 3.81
CA ILE A 78 -36.58 19.93 5.16
C ILE A 78 -35.37 19.51 6.00
N ASP A 79 -34.77 20.46 6.72
CA ASP A 79 -33.56 20.30 7.53
C ASP A 79 -33.65 19.16 8.56
N GLN A 80 -34.86 18.87 9.07
CA GLN A 80 -35.11 17.80 10.04
C GLN A 80 -34.73 16.40 9.56
N TRP A 81 -34.57 16.22 8.25
CA TRP A 81 -34.19 14.94 7.65
C TRP A 81 -32.67 14.74 7.57
N PHE A 82 -31.86 15.74 7.94
CA PHE A 82 -30.40 15.66 7.92
C PHE A 82 -29.82 15.60 9.33
N VAL A 83 -28.68 14.90 9.49
CA VAL A 83 -27.98 14.83 10.78
C VAL A 83 -27.26 16.15 11.11
N ASN A 84 -26.67 16.82 10.12
CA ASN A 84 -25.99 18.10 10.32
C ASN A 84 -26.86 19.28 9.86
N GLU A 85 -26.94 20.31 10.70
CA GLU A 85 -27.55 21.57 10.32
C GLU A 85 -26.78 22.19 9.13
N GLY A 86 -27.50 22.48 8.04
CA GLY A 86 -26.93 23.09 6.83
C GLY A 86 -26.63 22.14 5.67
N ASP A 87 -26.70 20.81 5.85
CA ASP A 87 -26.54 19.87 4.72
C ASP A 87 -27.65 20.06 3.66
N SER A 88 -28.85 20.48 4.07
CA SER A 88 -29.94 20.88 3.16
C SER A 88 -29.56 22.04 2.22
N LEU A 89 -28.73 22.99 2.69
CA LEU A 89 -28.29 24.16 1.92
C LEU A 89 -27.29 23.79 0.83
N THR A 90 -26.69 22.60 0.93
CA THR A 90 -25.75 22.09 -0.06
C THR A 90 -26.44 21.42 -1.25
N LEU A 91 -27.77 21.25 -1.19
CA LEU A 91 -28.59 20.71 -2.26
C LEU A 91 -29.45 21.83 -2.85
N ASN A 92 -29.34 22.03 -4.16
CA ASN A 92 -30.24 22.89 -4.91
C ASN A 92 -31.42 22.04 -5.40
N VAL A 93 -32.54 22.06 -4.68
CA VAL A 93 -33.69 21.21 -5.01
C VAL A 93 -34.61 21.93 -6.01
N VAL A 94 -34.87 21.27 -7.13
CA VAL A 94 -35.78 21.74 -8.17
C VAL A 94 -36.93 20.74 -8.27
N SER A 95 -38.15 21.16 -7.97
CA SER A 95 -39.34 20.31 -8.08
C SER A 95 -40.43 20.91 -8.97
N ASP A 96 -41.38 20.07 -9.36
CA ASP A 96 -42.59 20.42 -10.11
C ASP A 96 -43.79 20.77 -9.20
N LEU A 97 -43.55 21.01 -7.91
CA LEU A 97 -44.57 21.46 -6.95
C LEU A 97 -45.12 22.83 -7.38
N SER A 98 -46.45 22.94 -7.54
CA SER A 98 -47.11 24.18 -7.95
C SER A 98 -47.07 25.20 -6.81
N VAL A 99 -46.39 26.33 -7.03
CA VAL A 99 -46.40 27.46 -6.08
C VAL A 99 -47.75 28.15 -6.21
N ASP A 100 -48.63 28.01 -5.21
CA ASP A 100 -49.81 28.87 -5.08
C ASP A 100 -49.32 30.31 -4.86
N GLN A 101 -49.41 31.14 -5.91
CA GLN A 101 -49.20 32.58 -5.81
C GLN A 101 -50.37 33.22 -5.05
N GLN A 102 -50.44 33.04 -3.74
CA GLN A 102 -51.19 33.94 -2.87
C GLN A 102 -50.28 35.09 -2.45
N MET A 103 -50.57 36.27 -3.00
CA MET A 103 -50.15 37.59 -2.52
C MET A 103 -49.98 37.59 -0.99
N ILE A 104 -48.76 37.76 -0.51
CA ILE A 104 -48.47 38.08 0.89
C ILE A 104 -49.00 39.50 1.13
N PRO A 105 -50.01 39.73 2.00
CA PRO A 105 -50.30 41.07 2.47
C PRO A 105 -49.21 41.44 3.48
N ASP A 106 -48.46 42.50 3.15
CA ASP A 106 -47.48 43.12 4.02
C ASP A 106 -48.14 43.51 5.38
N PRO A 107 -47.69 42.97 6.52
CA PRO A 107 -48.26 43.30 7.81
C PRO A 107 -47.49 44.43 8.50
N GLU A 108 -46.88 45.39 7.80
CA GLU A 108 -46.40 46.62 8.46
C GLU A 108 -46.16 47.74 7.44
N GLY A 109 -47.15 48.63 7.30
CA GLY A 109 -47.11 49.79 6.39
C GLY A 109 -45.98 50.78 6.70
N LYS A 110 -44.77 50.49 6.22
CA LYS A 110 -43.65 51.43 6.11
C LYS A 110 -42.94 51.25 4.77
N SER A 111 -43.13 52.26 3.93
CA SER A 111 -42.43 52.47 2.67
C SER A 111 -40.92 52.57 2.88
N THR A 112 -40.18 51.56 2.44
CA THR A 112 -38.78 51.69 2.06
C THR A 112 -38.65 51.20 0.63
N GLU A 113 -38.33 52.12 -0.29
CA GLU A 113 -38.03 51.81 -1.68
C GLU A 113 -36.83 50.85 -1.74
N VAL A 114 -37.10 49.58 -2.03
CA VAL A 114 -36.10 48.62 -2.50
C VAL A 114 -36.06 48.75 -4.02
N PRO A 115 -34.89 48.94 -4.65
CA PRO A 115 -34.81 49.04 -6.10
C PRO A 115 -35.21 47.70 -6.74
N THR A 116 -36.16 47.77 -7.67
CA THR A 116 -36.64 46.69 -8.53
C THR A 116 -35.52 46.15 -9.41
N ASN A 117 -34.89 45.07 -8.97
CA ASN A 117 -34.05 44.20 -9.81
C ASN A 117 -34.91 43.07 -10.38
N THR A 118 -35.78 43.39 -11.34
CA THR A 118 -36.68 42.41 -12.01
C THR A 118 -35.94 41.42 -12.92
N SER A 119 -34.67 41.67 -13.26
CA SER A 119 -33.89 40.81 -14.16
C SER A 119 -33.27 39.56 -13.50
N SER A 120 -33.16 39.50 -12.17
CA SER A 120 -32.55 38.35 -11.48
C SER A 120 -33.54 37.22 -11.17
N GLU A 121 -34.83 37.53 -11.09
CA GLU A 121 -35.89 36.53 -10.84
C GLU A 121 -36.40 35.88 -12.13
N GLU A 122 -36.56 36.64 -13.22
CA GLU A 122 -36.89 36.09 -14.56
C GLU A 122 -35.84 35.07 -15.03
N ASN A 123 -34.55 35.39 -14.86
CA ASN A 123 -33.45 34.48 -15.22
C ASN A 123 -33.42 33.19 -14.39
N LYS A 124 -33.87 33.22 -13.12
CA LYS A 124 -33.95 32.02 -12.27
C LYS A 124 -35.14 31.13 -12.62
N PHE A 125 -36.25 31.74 -13.02
CA PHE A 125 -37.44 31.04 -13.47
C PHE A 125 -37.18 30.28 -14.78
N ASP A 126 -36.55 30.94 -15.76
CA ASP A 126 -36.16 30.32 -17.03
C ASP A 126 -35.19 29.15 -16.84
N ALA A 127 -34.22 29.28 -15.92
CA ALA A 127 -33.29 28.21 -15.58
C ALA A 127 -33.98 27.01 -14.90
N ARG A 128 -34.94 27.25 -14.00
CA ARG A 128 -35.73 26.20 -13.32
C ARG A 128 -36.55 25.39 -14.32
N GLU A 129 -37.29 26.05 -15.21
CA GLU A 129 -38.11 25.36 -16.21
C GLU A 129 -37.25 24.60 -17.22
N THR A 130 -36.08 25.12 -17.60
CA THR A 130 -35.16 24.40 -18.48
C THR A 130 -34.69 23.08 -17.84
N ILE A 131 -34.35 23.08 -16.55
CA ILE A 131 -33.94 21.88 -15.81
C ILE A 131 -35.11 20.89 -15.69
N LEU A 132 -36.32 21.37 -15.40
CA LEU A 132 -37.52 20.55 -15.32
C LEU A 132 -37.89 19.93 -16.67
N GLN A 133 -37.71 20.66 -17.78
CA GLN A 133 -37.96 20.15 -19.13
C GLN A 133 -37.01 19.00 -19.47
N VAL A 134 -35.72 19.13 -19.17
CA VAL A 134 -34.75 18.05 -19.37
C VAL A 134 -35.09 16.83 -18.51
N ALA A 135 -35.54 17.04 -17.27
CA ALA A 135 -35.99 15.95 -16.40
C ALA A 135 -37.25 15.26 -16.95
N ARG A 136 -38.22 16.01 -17.50
CA ARG A 136 -39.42 15.47 -18.17
C ARG A 136 -39.05 14.65 -19.40
N ASP A 137 -38.10 15.10 -20.21
CA ASP A 137 -37.60 14.35 -21.37
C ASP A 137 -36.93 13.03 -20.96
N ILE A 138 -36.17 13.04 -19.85
CA ILE A 138 -35.59 11.82 -19.28
C ILE A 138 -36.68 10.86 -18.80
N ARG A 139 -37.73 11.36 -18.12
CA ARG A 139 -38.89 10.56 -17.68
C ARG A 139 -39.58 9.88 -18.88
N LEU A 140 -39.88 10.62 -19.94
CA LEU A 140 -40.50 10.07 -21.16
C LEU A 140 -39.70 8.90 -21.76
N ARG A 141 -38.37 9.03 -21.86
CA ARG A 141 -37.49 7.97 -22.36
C ARG A 141 -37.43 6.76 -21.43
N LEU A 142 -37.51 6.98 -20.11
CA LEU A 142 -37.55 5.89 -19.14
C LEU A 142 -38.86 5.12 -19.17
N ASP A 143 -39.98 5.80 -19.37
CA ASP A 143 -41.29 5.17 -19.53
C ASP A 143 -41.32 4.29 -20.80
N GLU A 144 -40.74 4.76 -21.90
CA GLU A 144 -40.57 3.97 -23.12
C GLU A 144 -39.64 2.76 -22.91
N LEU A 145 -38.53 2.94 -22.19
CA LEU A 145 -37.60 1.87 -21.84
C LEU A 145 -38.28 0.81 -20.95
N LYS A 146 -39.11 1.23 -19.98
CA LYS A 146 -39.90 0.34 -19.13
C LYS A 146 -40.89 -0.48 -19.96
N ARG A 147 -41.64 0.17 -20.87
CA ARG A 147 -42.55 -0.51 -21.79
C ARG A 147 -41.83 -1.57 -22.63
N LEU A 148 -40.68 -1.23 -23.22
CA LEU A 148 -39.88 -2.17 -24.03
C LEU A 148 -39.37 -3.36 -23.20
N LYS A 149 -38.98 -3.16 -21.95
CA LYS A 149 -38.56 -4.24 -21.05
C LYS A 149 -39.72 -5.16 -20.66
N GLU A 150 -40.90 -4.61 -20.39
CA GLU A 150 -42.11 -5.38 -20.10
C GLU A 150 -42.54 -6.21 -21.31
N GLU A 151 -42.49 -5.64 -22.52
CA GLU A 151 -42.77 -6.36 -23.77
C GLU A 151 -41.79 -7.52 -24.03
N ILE A 152 -40.52 -7.41 -23.62
CA ILE A 152 -39.56 -8.52 -23.66
C ILE A 152 -39.86 -9.56 -22.58
N ALA A 153 -40.19 -9.12 -21.36
CA ALA A 153 -40.48 -10.01 -20.24
C ALA A 153 -41.77 -10.84 -20.46
N GLN A 154 -42.73 -10.29 -21.21
CA GLN A 154 -43.98 -10.95 -21.59
C GLN A 154 -43.89 -11.73 -22.91
N ALA A 155 -42.75 -11.74 -23.59
CA ALA A 155 -42.57 -12.49 -24.82
C ALA A 155 -42.43 -14.00 -24.53
N ASP A 156 -43.37 -14.81 -25.02
CA ASP A 156 -43.33 -16.28 -24.94
C ASP A 156 -42.10 -16.89 -25.65
N GLU A 157 -41.74 -18.14 -25.32
CA GLU A 157 -40.68 -18.94 -25.97
C GLU A 157 -40.82 -19.07 -27.51
N SER A 158 -41.97 -18.68 -28.08
CA SER A 158 -42.26 -18.64 -29.52
C SER A 158 -41.84 -17.34 -30.23
N ALA A 159 -41.36 -16.33 -29.49
CA ALA A 159 -40.94 -15.05 -30.05
C ALA A 159 -39.70 -15.22 -30.95
N LYS A 160 -39.76 -14.67 -32.17
CA LYS A 160 -38.64 -14.74 -33.12
C LYS A 160 -37.39 -14.05 -32.53
N PRO A 161 -36.21 -14.71 -32.51
CA PRO A 161 -34.98 -14.14 -31.95
C PRO A 161 -34.63 -12.75 -32.50
N ASP A 162 -34.93 -12.49 -33.76
CA ASP A 162 -34.68 -11.20 -34.43
C ASP A 162 -35.48 -10.04 -33.81
N VAL A 163 -36.70 -10.30 -33.31
CA VAL A 163 -37.55 -9.27 -32.69
C VAL A 163 -37.05 -8.92 -31.29
N ILE A 164 -36.57 -9.91 -30.54
CA ILE A 164 -35.94 -9.70 -29.23
C ILE A 164 -34.63 -8.93 -29.40
N ALA A 165 -33.79 -9.31 -30.36
CA ALA A 165 -32.55 -8.60 -30.67
C ALA A 165 -32.79 -7.14 -31.09
N MET A 166 -33.83 -6.87 -31.89
CA MET A 166 -34.22 -5.51 -32.26
C MET A 166 -34.66 -4.68 -31.04
N LYS A 167 -35.52 -5.24 -30.17
CA LYS A 167 -35.96 -4.55 -28.94
C LYS A 167 -34.81 -4.33 -27.95
N GLN A 168 -33.86 -5.27 -27.85
CA GLN A 168 -32.64 -5.11 -27.06
C GLN A 168 -31.78 -3.95 -27.60
N GLY A 169 -31.59 -3.86 -28.92
CA GLY A 169 -30.90 -2.73 -29.54
C GLY A 169 -31.59 -1.38 -29.30
N GLN A 170 -32.94 -1.36 -29.26
CA GLN A 170 -33.70 -0.16 -28.88
C GLN A 170 -33.49 0.21 -27.41
N ILE A 171 -33.47 -0.77 -26.50
CA ILE A 171 -33.17 -0.53 -25.07
C ILE A 171 -31.76 0.04 -24.89
N GLU A 172 -30.76 -0.50 -25.58
CA GLU A 172 -29.38 0.02 -25.52
C GLU A 172 -29.32 1.47 -26.01
N ALA A 173 -29.94 1.77 -27.16
CA ALA A 173 -30.00 3.13 -27.72
C ALA A 173 -30.72 4.12 -26.78
N LEU A 174 -31.86 3.73 -26.19
CA LEU A 174 -32.59 4.57 -25.22
C LEU A 174 -31.78 4.77 -23.94
N THR A 175 -31.07 3.74 -23.47
CA THR A 175 -30.20 3.82 -22.28
C THR A 175 -29.05 4.80 -22.50
N GLU A 176 -28.39 4.74 -23.66
CA GLU A 176 -27.32 5.67 -24.05
C GLU A 176 -27.85 7.11 -24.18
N GLN A 177 -29.05 7.26 -24.74
CA GLN A 177 -29.75 8.53 -24.86
C GLN A 177 -30.08 9.18 -23.51
N VAL A 178 -30.59 8.40 -22.54
CA VAL A 178 -30.83 8.86 -21.16
C VAL A 178 -29.51 9.23 -20.48
N SER A 179 -28.48 8.38 -20.62
CA SER A 179 -27.15 8.65 -20.07
C SER A 179 -26.56 9.96 -20.62
N THR A 180 -26.69 10.19 -21.93
CA THR A 180 -26.18 11.40 -22.59
C THR A 180 -26.94 12.65 -22.17
N LEU A 181 -28.27 12.60 -22.05
CA LEU A 181 -29.07 13.71 -21.55
C LEU A 181 -28.71 14.06 -20.11
N PHE A 182 -28.67 13.06 -19.24
CA PHE A 182 -28.31 13.24 -17.84
C PHE A 182 -26.89 13.81 -17.69
N ALA A 183 -25.92 13.30 -18.46
CA ALA A 183 -24.54 13.77 -18.42
C ALA A 183 -24.34 15.19 -18.96
N ARG A 184 -25.18 15.65 -19.91
CA ARG A 184 -25.14 17.01 -20.45
C ARG A 184 -25.94 18.00 -19.61
N SER A 185 -26.81 17.52 -18.73
CA SER A 185 -27.60 18.35 -17.82
C SER A 185 -26.82 18.72 -16.56
N ASP A 186 -27.22 19.82 -15.91
CA ASP A 186 -26.70 20.19 -14.59
C ASP A 186 -27.33 19.37 -13.45
N ILE A 187 -28.03 18.27 -13.75
CA ILE A 187 -28.70 17.42 -12.77
C ILE A 187 -27.67 16.44 -12.16
N GLN A 188 -27.59 16.39 -10.83
CA GLN A 188 -26.76 15.41 -10.13
C GLN A 188 -27.57 14.21 -9.64
N VAL A 189 -28.84 14.40 -9.28
CA VAL A 189 -29.77 13.34 -8.91
C VAL A 189 -31.15 13.68 -9.49
N LEU A 190 -31.79 12.72 -10.14
CA LEU A 190 -33.19 12.84 -10.56
C LEU A 190 -34.02 11.79 -9.80
N ILE A 191 -35.05 12.26 -9.10
CA ILE A 191 -36.02 11.45 -8.38
C ILE A 191 -37.35 11.53 -9.14
N LEU A 192 -37.88 10.37 -9.52
CA LEU A 192 -39.18 10.25 -10.16
C LEU A 192 -40.16 9.60 -9.19
N ILE A 193 -41.15 10.36 -8.75
CA ILE A 193 -42.26 9.87 -7.93
C ILE A 193 -43.37 9.38 -8.88
N PRO A 194 -43.88 8.15 -8.72
CA PRO A 194 -44.99 7.67 -9.54
C PRO A 194 -46.29 8.43 -9.20
N GLU A 195 -47.16 8.60 -10.19
CA GLU A 195 -48.48 9.22 -10.00
C GLU A 195 -49.34 8.37 -9.05
N GLY A 196 -50.02 9.03 -8.10
CA GLY A 196 -50.84 8.36 -7.09
C GLY A 196 -50.04 7.72 -5.95
N PHE A 197 -48.75 8.05 -5.79
CA PHE A 197 -47.90 7.45 -4.76
C PHE A 197 -48.38 7.75 -3.32
N ASP A 198 -48.83 8.98 -3.04
CA ASP A 198 -49.42 9.35 -1.75
C ASP A 198 -50.68 8.53 -1.44
N GLU A 199 -51.61 8.43 -2.41
CA GLU A 199 -52.83 7.62 -2.27
C GLU A 199 -52.50 6.13 -2.06
N TYR A 200 -51.50 5.62 -2.78
CA TYR A 200 -50.99 4.26 -2.60
C TYR A 200 -50.45 4.03 -1.19
N ILE A 201 -49.65 4.95 -0.64
CA ILE A 201 -49.11 4.81 0.72
C ILE A 201 -50.22 4.89 1.78
N ARG A 202 -51.22 5.78 1.61
CA ARG A 202 -52.36 5.88 2.53
C ARG A 202 -53.25 4.65 2.51
N SER A 203 -53.63 4.17 1.32
CA SER A 203 -54.43 2.95 1.17
C SER A 203 -53.72 1.73 1.74
N GLU A 204 -52.39 1.62 1.54
CA GLU A 204 -51.59 0.57 2.17
C GLU A 204 -51.57 0.68 3.70
N ASN A 205 -51.45 1.89 4.26
CA ASN A 205 -51.50 2.11 5.70
C ASN A 205 -52.87 1.70 6.29
N GLU A 206 -53.97 2.08 5.63
CA GLU A 206 -55.33 1.73 6.05
C GLU A 206 -55.57 0.21 5.96
N ARG A 207 -55.13 -0.43 4.88
CA ARG A 207 -55.22 -1.89 4.67
C ARG A 207 -54.46 -2.68 5.73
N LEU A 208 -53.23 -2.25 6.05
CA LEU A 208 -52.44 -2.86 7.10
C LEU A 208 -53.08 -2.67 8.48
N ALA A 209 -53.71 -1.50 8.72
CA ALA A 209 -54.47 -1.24 9.94
C ALA A 209 -55.74 -2.11 10.05
N SER A 210 -56.44 -2.36 8.93
CA SER A 210 -57.62 -3.24 8.88
C SER A 210 -57.28 -4.74 8.88
N ARG A 211 -55.99 -5.10 8.75
CA ARG A 211 -55.48 -6.49 8.70
C ARG A 211 -56.03 -7.31 7.53
N GLU A 212 -56.35 -6.66 6.41
CA GLU A 212 -56.76 -7.34 5.18
C GLU A 212 -55.54 -7.95 4.46
N SER A 213 -55.61 -9.23 4.08
CA SER A 213 -54.55 -9.90 3.30
C SER A 213 -54.97 -10.03 1.84
N GLU A 214 -54.17 -9.46 0.95
CA GLU A 214 -54.27 -9.67 -0.49
C GLU A 214 -52.86 -9.98 -1.04
N ASP A 215 -52.75 -11.04 -1.85
CA ASP A 215 -51.48 -11.63 -2.29
C ASP A 215 -50.90 -10.97 -3.56
N ASP A 216 -51.66 -10.14 -4.27
CA ASP A 216 -51.22 -9.52 -5.53
C ASP A 216 -51.05 -8.00 -5.38
N LEU A 217 -49.83 -7.57 -5.07
CA LEU A 217 -49.52 -6.16 -4.84
C LEU A 217 -48.60 -5.61 -5.92
N THR A 218 -49.17 -4.79 -6.80
CA THR A 218 -48.38 -3.91 -7.66
C THR A 218 -47.77 -2.81 -6.80
N ARG A 219 -46.50 -2.98 -6.41
CA ARG A 219 -45.81 -2.04 -5.52
C ARG A 219 -45.33 -0.80 -6.28
N MET A 220 -45.87 0.38 -5.95
CA MET A 220 -45.33 1.64 -6.44
C MET A 220 -44.03 2.01 -5.72
N ARG A 221 -43.00 2.42 -6.47
CA ARG A 221 -41.68 2.81 -5.93
C ARG A 221 -41.12 4.00 -6.68
N PRO A 222 -40.55 5.00 -5.98
CA PRO A 222 -39.77 6.05 -6.61
C PRO A 222 -38.56 5.50 -7.36
N ILE A 223 -38.21 6.14 -8.49
CA ILE A 223 -37.03 5.79 -9.29
C ILE A 223 -35.95 6.85 -9.06
N PHE A 224 -34.76 6.40 -8.70
CA PHE A 224 -33.59 7.26 -8.47
C PHE A 224 -32.57 7.10 -9.59
N ILE A 225 -32.17 8.21 -10.20
CA ILE A 225 -31.17 8.24 -11.25
C ILE A 225 -29.94 8.98 -10.74
N ARG A 226 -28.78 8.34 -10.87
CA ARG A 226 -27.47 8.88 -10.53
C ARG A 226 -26.41 8.41 -11.52
N ASN A 227 -25.29 9.13 -11.59
CA ASN A 227 -24.12 8.73 -12.36
C ASN A 227 -22.98 8.36 -11.40
N SER A 228 -22.68 7.06 -11.27
CA SER A 228 -21.63 6.56 -10.38
C SER A 228 -20.20 6.93 -10.82
N ALA A 229 -20.00 7.31 -12.09
CA ALA A 229 -18.73 7.81 -12.59
C ALA A 229 -18.52 9.31 -12.30
N ASN A 230 -19.57 10.02 -11.85
CA ASN A 230 -19.50 11.44 -11.49
C ASN A 230 -19.55 11.59 -9.97
N GLU A 231 -18.43 12.02 -9.39
CA GLU A 231 -18.29 12.22 -7.95
C GLU A 231 -19.31 13.21 -7.37
N LYS A 232 -19.70 14.25 -8.11
CA LYS A 232 -20.75 15.19 -7.68
C LYS A 232 -22.12 14.52 -7.52
N SER A 233 -22.46 13.62 -8.45
CA SER A 233 -23.70 12.84 -8.42
C SER A 233 -23.69 11.83 -7.28
N LEU A 234 -22.54 11.20 -7.02
CA LEU A 234 -22.38 10.25 -5.91
C LEU A 234 -22.57 10.93 -4.54
N ILE A 235 -21.94 12.10 -4.33
CA ILE A 235 -22.07 12.88 -3.08
C ILE A 235 -23.52 13.39 -2.90
N ALA A 236 -24.12 13.95 -3.95
CA ALA A 236 -25.52 14.43 -3.90
C ALA A 236 -26.49 13.28 -3.55
N TYR A 237 -26.31 12.12 -4.18
CA TYR A 237 -27.13 10.94 -3.90
C TYR A 237 -26.95 10.44 -2.47
N GLY A 238 -25.73 10.48 -1.92
CA GLY A 238 -25.48 10.12 -0.51
C GLY A 238 -26.29 10.99 0.45
N ARG A 239 -26.28 12.32 0.26
CA ARG A 239 -27.05 13.27 1.08
C ARG A 239 -28.56 13.11 0.91
N VAL A 240 -29.03 12.96 -0.34
CA VAL A 240 -30.45 12.68 -0.63
C VAL A 240 -30.89 11.37 0.00
N ARG A 241 -30.04 10.34 -0.02
CA ARG A 241 -30.34 9.03 0.55
C ARG A 241 -30.47 9.10 2.07
N GLU A 242 -29.59 9.81 2.76
CA GLU A 242 -29.69 10.07 4.20
C GLU A 242 -31.04 10.70 4.56
N ALA A 243 -31.43 11.76 3.86
CA ALA A 243 -32.73 12.41 4.09
C ALA A 243 -33.93 11.50 3.83
N LEU A 244 -33.86 10.69 2.77
CA LEU A 244 -34.91 9.73 2.43
C LEU A 244 -35.01 8.60 3.44
N ASP A 245 -33.89 8.09 3.96
CA ASP A 245 -33.88 7.04 4.98
C ASP A 245 -34.56 7.55 6.26
N ASN A 246 -34.27 8.79 6.69
CA ASN A 246 -34.93 9.40 7.84
C ASN A 246 -36.42 9.67 7.60
N TRP A 247 -36.78 10.12 6.40
CA TRP A 247 -38.18 10.33 5.99
C TRP A 247 -38.96 9.01 5.91
N GLU A 248 -38.36 7.96 5.35
CA GLU A 248 -38.94 6.61 5.27
C GLU A 248 -39.20 6.03 6.67
N GLN A 249 -38.28 6.25 7.62
CA GLN A 249 -38.49 5.87 9.02
C GLN A 249 -39.67 6.60 9.67
N ALA A 250 -39.88 7.87 9.33
CA ALA A 250 -41.03 8.63 9.82
C ALA A 250 -42.36 8.09 9.26
N ILE A 251 -42.43 7.81 7.96
CA ILE A 251 -43.60 7.17 7.33
C ILE A 251 -43.88 5.80 7.95
N LEU A 252 -42.82 5.01 8.15
CA LEU A 252 -42.92 3.69 8.77
C LEU A 252 -43.43 3.77 10.22
N SER A 253 -42.95 4.75 10.99
CA SER A 253 -43.43 5.00 12.36
C SER A 253 -44.92 5.32 12.37
N GLU A 254 -45.40 6.18 11.47
CA GLU A 254 -46.82 6.50 11.33
C GLU A 254 -47.65 5.27 10.93
N ARG A 255 -47.16 4.48 9.97
CA ARG A 255 -47.78 3.21 9.56
C ARG A 255 -47.94 2.24 10.73
N LEU A 256 -46.89 2.06 11.55
CA LEU A 256 -46.93 1.17 12.71
C LEU A 256 -47.92 1.69 13.76
N GLN A 257 -47.96 2.99 14.00
CA GLN A 257 -48.92 3.62 14.91
C GLN A 257 -50.38 3.42 14.44
N MET A 258 -50.66 3.64 13.15
CA MET A 258 -51.99 3.40 12.56
C MET A 258 -52.42 1.94 12.70
N ALA A 259 -51.49 0.99 12.57
CA ALA A 259 -51.75 -0.43 12.73
C ALA A 259 -51.79 -0.90 14.21
N ASN A 260 -51.67 0.00 15.19
CA ASN A 260 -51.50 -0.31 16.62
C ASN A 260 -50.34 -1.29 16.89
N LEU A 261 -49.27 -1.16 16.12
CA LEU A 261 -48.04 -1.93 16.27
C LEU A 261 -46.97 -1.11 16.99
N PRO A 262 -46.10 -1.74 17.80
CA PRO A 262 -44.95 -1.08 18.40
C PRO A 262 -44.02 -0.48 17.34
N THR A 263 -43.49 0.73 17.59
CA THR A 263 -42.59 1.44 16.65
C THR A 263 -41.21 0.79 16.52
N ASP A 264 -40.84 -0.08 17.46
CA ASP A 264 -39.61 -0.88 17.48
C ASP A 264 -39.72 -2.21 16.71
N LEU A 265 -40.89 -2.53 16.12
CA LEU A 265 -41.12 -3.79 15.41
C LEU A 265 -40.11 -4.05 14.28
N THR A 266 -39.62 -3.00 13.61
CA THR A 266 -38.64 -3.10 12.52
C THR A 266 -37.19 -3.19 12.98
N ARG A 267 -36.95 -3.00 14.29
CA ARG A 267 -35.64 -3.12 14.93
C ARG A 267 -35.71 -4.17 16.06
N PRO A 268 -35.95 -5.45 15.73
CA PRO A 268 -36.13 -6.50 16.74
C PRO A 268 -34.91 -6.74 17.64
N VAL A 269 -33.73 -6.30 17.22
CA VAL A 269 -32.47 -6.38 17.99
C VAL A 269 -32.20 -5.08 18.77
N ASN A 270 -32.69 -3.93 18.28
CA ASN A 270 -32.50 -2.58 18.82
C ASN A 270 -31.13 -2.39 19.49
N GLU A 271 -30.06 -2.33 18.69
CA GLU A 271 -28.70 -2.28 19.20
C GLU A 271 -28.45 -1.04 20.07
N GLU A 272 -28.03 -1.26 21.31
CA GLU A 272 -27.51 -0.20 22.17
C GLU A 272 -26.04 0.02 21.81
N LEU A 273 -25.78 0.98 20.92
CA LEU A 273 -24.42 1.35 20.53
C LEU A 273 -23.78 2.15 21.67
N VAL A 274 -22.96 1.48 22.47
CA VAL A 274 -22.09 2.12 23.46
C VAL A 274 -20.74 2.34 22.79
N ASP A 275 -20.48 3.56 22.31
CA ASP A 275 -19.16 3.92 21.82
C ASP A 275 -18.20 4.05 23.01
N LEU A 276 -17.24 3.13 23.07
CA LEU A 276 -16.22 3.11 24.11
C LEU A 276 -15.03 4.02 23.76
N ALA A 277 -14.94 4.49 22.51
CA ALA A 277 -13.84 5.33 22.06
C ALA A 277 -13.96 6.72 22.68
N LYS A 278 -12.98 7.07 23.51
CA LYS A 278 -12.83 8.45 24.01
C LYS A 278 -12.27 9.31 22.88
N GLY A 279 -12.64 10.60 22.83
CA GLY A 279 -12.09 11.56 21.85
C GLY A 279 -10.55 11.57 21.80
N GLU A 280 -9.90 11.25 22.92
CA GLU A 280 -8.45 11.09 23.04
C GLU A 280 -7.88 9.92 22.22
N GLU A 281 -8.60 8.80 22.12
CA GLU A 281 -8.17 7.62 21.36
C GLU A 281 -8.29 7.86 19.84
N LEU A 282 -9.30 8.64 19.43
CA LEU A 282 -9.43 9.09 18.04
C LEU A 282 -8.28 10.03 17.63
N ALA A 283 -7.91 10.97 18.51
CA ALA A 283 -6.75 11.83 18.31
C ALA A 283 -5.45 11.01 18.23
N ALA A 284 -5.26 10.06 19.16
CA ALA A 284 -4.11 9.17 19.22
C ALA A 284 -3.93 8.34 17.94
N ASN A 285 -5.03 7.83 17.35
CA ASN A 285 -4.99 7.06 16.10
C ASN A 285 -4.52 7.90 14.90
N VAL A 286 -4.93 9.17 14.81
CA VAL A 286 -4.46 10.07 13.74
C VAL A 286 -3.00 10.44 13.95
N TRP A 287 -2.62 10.83 15.17
CA TRP A 287 -1.26 11.27 15.49
C TRP A 287 -0.22 10.14 15.45
N SER A 288 -0.59 8.93 15.87
CA SER A 288 0.26 7.73 15.80
C SER A 288 0.67 7.38 14.37
N LYS A 289 -0.10 7.79 13.36
CA LYS A 289 0.24 7.65 11.94
C LYS A 289 1.10 8.80 11.45
N LEU A 290 0.71 10.04 11.75
CA LEU A 290 1.36 11.23 11.20
C LEU A 290 2.77 11.48 11.78
N PHE A 291 2.97 11.41 13.09
CA PHE A 291 4.26 11.78 13.70
C PHE A 291 5.42 10.88 13.28
N PRO A 292 5.32 9.54 13.32
CA PRO A 292 6.40 8.68 12.86
C PRO A 292 6.75 8.91 11.39
N ALA A 293 5.74 9.06 10.54
CA ALA A 293 5.97 9.29 9.12
C ALA A 293 6.71 10.61 8.87
N MET A 294 6.27 11.68 9.53
CA MET A 294 6.91 12.99 9.40
C MET A 294 8.31 13.00 9.98
N LEU A 295 8.54 12.35 11.12
CA LEU A 295 9.86 12.22 11.71
C LEU A 295 10.85 11.58 10.73
N VAL A 296 10.46 10.50 10.07
CA VAL A 296 11.29 9.82 9.06
C VAL A 296 11.54 10.72 7.85
N VAL A 297 10.49 11.31 7.28
CA VAL A 297 10.61 12.15 6.08
C VAL A 297 11.45 13.40 6.35
N MET A 298 11.33 14.01 7.53
CA MET A 298 12.09 15.20 7.90
C MET A 298 13.53 14.92 8.24
N ALA A 299 13.80 13.86 9.01
CA ALA A 299 15.17 13.43 9.26
C ALA A 299 15.88 13.16 7.93
N MET A 300 15.20 12.52 6.97
CA MET A 300 15.74 12.30 5.64
C MET A 300 15.95 13.59 4.86
N THR A 301 14.94 14.45 4.73
CA THR A 301 15.02 15.69 3.93
C THR A 301 16.06 16.65 4.49
N GLY A 302 16.15 16.76 5.82
CA GLY A 302 17.15 17.58 6.51
C GLY A 302 18.59 17.05 6.36
N ALA A 303 18.77 15.75 6.10
CA ALA A 303 20.08 15.18 5.77
C ALA A 303 20.42 15.31 4.27
N PHE A 304 19.41 15.23 3.39
CA PHE A 304 19.55 15.10 1.95
C PHE A 304 20.35 16.26 1.33
N TYR A 305 19.88 17.51 1.49
CA TYR A 305 20.51 18.66 0.85
C TYR A 305 21.89 19.00 1.43
N PRO A 306 22.08 19.06 2.77
CA PRO A 306 23.40 19.29 3.35
C PRO A 306 24.43 18.23 2.96
N ALA A 307 24.04 16.96 2.88
CA ALA A 307 24.96 15.90 2.46
C ALA A 307 25.43 16.08 1.01
N VAL A 308 24.51 16.42 0.10
CA VAL A 308 24.84 16.66 -1.31
C VAL A 308 25.80 17.84 -1.45
N ASP A 309 25.57 18.94 -0.73
CA ASP A 309 26.44 20.11 -0.81
C ASP A 309 27.83 19.85 -0.19
N LEU A 310 27.88 19.22 0.99
CA LEU A 310 29.12 18.89 1.69
C LEU A 310 29.96 17.80 1.03
N GLY A 311 29.32 16.91 0.26
CA GLY A 311 29.98 15.82 -0.46
C GLY A 311 30.24 16.18 -1.92
N ALA A 312 29.19 16.10 -2.75
CA ALA A 312 29.29 16.30 -4.19
C ALA A 312 29.52 17.78 -4.56
N GLY A 313 28.93 18.71 -3.81
CA GLY A 313 29.03 20.14 -4.07
C GLY A 313 30.46 20.68 -3.85
N GLU A 314 31.11 20.31 -2.75
CA GLU A 314 32.53 20.66 -2.53
C GLU A 314 33.47 20.04 -3.57
N LYS A 315 33.16 18.84 -4.04
CA LYS A 315 33.91 18.17 -5.10
C LYS A 315 33.75 18.87 -6.44
N GLU A 316 32.52 19.25 -6.78
CA GLU A 316 32.20 20.04 -7.99
C GLU A 316 32.87 21.42 -7.97
N ARG A 317 32.99 22.05 -6.79
CA ARG A 317 33.65 23.34 -6.59
C ARG A 317 35.18 23.25 -6.53
N GLY A 318 35.76 22.04 -6.47
CA GLY A 318 37.20 21.84 -6.28
C GLY A 318 37.71 22.18 -4.88
N THR A 319 36.84 22.49 -3.92
CA THR A 319 37.25 22.85 -2.55
C THR A 319 37.68 21.64 -1.73
N MET A 320 37.26 20.45 -2.13
CA MET A 320 37.63 19.17 -1.49
C MET A 320 39.15 18.92 -1.51
N GLU A 321 39.85 19.33 -2.57
CA GLU A 321 41.30 19.18 -2.70
C GLU A 321 42.05 19.98 -1.63
N THR A 322 41.56 21.18 -1.30
CA THR A 322 42.17 22.02 -0.26
C THR A 322 42.05 21.39 1.13
N LEU A 323 40.93 20.71 1.41
CA LEU A 323 40.69 19.96 2.64
C LEU A 323 41.62 18.75 2.79
N LEU A 324 42.01 18.11 1.68
CA LEU A 324 42.92 16.97 1.68
C LEU A 324 44.38 17.35 1.97
N ILE A 325 44.73 18.64 1.84
CA ILE A 325 46.07 19.17 2.16
C ILE A 325 46.19 19.54 3.65
N CYS A 326 45.07 19.76 4.33
CA CYS A 326 45.07 20.07 5.77
C CYS A 326 45.65 18.91 6.60
N PRO A 327 46.29 19.20 7.76
CA PRO A 327 46.84 18.18 8.67
C PRO A 327 45.74 17.48 9.49
N ALA A 328 44.68 17.03 8.82
CA ALA A 328 43.57 16.27 9.39
C ALA A 328 43.49 14.90 8.69
N LEU A 329 43.13 13.87 9.44
CA LEU A 329 42.91 12.54 8.86
C LEU A 329 41.64 12.56 8.00
N ARG A 330 41.63 11.79 6.90
CA ARG A 330 40.45 11.64 6.03
C ARG A 330 39.19 11.22 6.81
N SER A 331 39.35 10.35 7.81
CA SER A 331 38.26 9.96 8.71
C SER A 331 37.79 11.09 9.62
N GLU A 332 38.66 12.01 10.04
CA GLU A 332 38.27 13.20 10.83
C GLU A 332 37.42 14.16 10.00
N ILE A 333 37.78 14.34 8.72
CA ILE A 333 37.01 15.16 7.76
C ILE A 333 35.61 14.59 7.58
N VAL A 334 35.49 13.29 7.32
CA VAL A 334 34.20 12.64 7.11
C VAL A 334 33.33 12.69 8.38
N ILE A 335 33.90 12.47 9.57
CA ILE A 335 33.14 12.58 10.83
C ILE A 335 32.67 14.02 11.07
N GLY A 336 33.52 15.02 10.80
CA GLY A 336 33.12 16.43 10.89
C GLY A 336 31.94 16.76 9.98
N LYS A 337 31.99 16.33 8.72
CA LYS A 337 30.89 16.48 7.75
C LYS A 337 29.62 15.74 8.21
N PHE A 338 29.77 14.50 8.69
CA PHE A 338 28.67 13.71 9.21
C PHE A 338 27.94 14.40 10.36
N LEU A 339 28.68 14.95 11.34
CA LEU A 339 28.08 15.68 12.47
C LEU A 339 27.33 16.93 12.00
N THR A 340 27.82 17.61 10.97
CA THR A 340 27.11 18.76 10.37
C THR A 340 25.79 18.32 9.75
N VAL A 341 25.78 17.27 8.92
CA VAL A 341 24.55 16.74 8.31
C VAL A 341 23.58 16.24 9.39
N LEU A 342 24.07 15.56 10.43
CA LEU A 342 23.29 15.09 11.57
C LEU A 342 22.60 16.25 12.30
N LEU A 343 23.32 17.35 12.56
CA LEU A 343 22.77 18.54 13.19
C LEU A 343 21.61 19.12 12.36
N PHE A 344 21.81 19.33 11.06
CA PHE A 344 20.76 19.88 10.19
C PHE A 344 19.55 18.95 10.11
N SER A 345 19.77 17.64 9.99
CA SER A 345 18.72 16.64 10.01
C SER A 345 17.89 16.67 11.30
N LEU A 346 18.54 16.75 12.47
CA LEU A 346 17.87 16.87 13.77
C LEU A 346 17.09 18.17 13.90
N VAL A 347 17.69 19.30 13.52
CA VAL A 347 17.04 20.62 13.58
C VAL A 347 15.80 20.64 12.70
N THR A 348 15.87 20.14 11.47
CA THR A 348 14.71 20.06 10.57
C THR A 348 13.60 19.18 11.15
N ALA A 349 13.94 18.00 11.68
CA ALA A 349 12.97 17.10 12.29
C ALA A 349 12.25 17.74 13.48
N LEU A 350 12.99 18.39 14.38
CA LEU A 350 12.43 19.05 15.56
C LEU A 350 11.61 20.30 15.20
N LEU A 351 12.09 21.13 14.28
CA LEU A 351 11.36 22.32 13.83
C LEU A 351 10.03 21.95 13.16
N ASN A 352 10.00 20.89 12.35
CA ASN A 352 8.74 20.45 11.75
C ASN A 352 7.78 19.89 12.80
N LEU A 353 8.27 19.14 13.80
CA LEU A 353 7.43 18.67 14.90
C LEU A 353 6.72 19.83 15.61
N ILE A 354 7.47 20.90 15.92
CA ILE A 354 6.92 22.11 16.53
C ILE A 354 5.88 22.76 15.59
N SER A 355 6.21 22.89 14.30
CA SER A 355 5.31 23.47 13.30
C SER A 355 3.99 22.71 13.16
N MET A 356 4.05 21.37 13.13
CA MET A 356 2.86 20.53 13.04
C MET A 356 2.03 20.58 14.32
N GLY A 357 2.67 20.61 15.50
CA GLY A 357 1.96 20.81 16.76
C GLY A 357 1.18 22.13 16.76
N MET A 358 1.80 23.21 16.30
CA MET A 358 1.14 24.52 16.14
C MET A 358 0.02 24.49 15.11
N THR A 359 0.23 23.84 13.97
CA THR A 359 -0.75 23.75 12.88
C THR A 359 -1.96 22.92 13.29
N GLY A 360 -1.74 21.79 13.97
CA GLY A 360 -2.82 20.95 14.51
C GLY A 360 -3.71 21.74 15.47
N LEU A 361 -3.10 22.54 16.36
CA LEU A 361 -3.83 23.43 17.25
C LEU A 361 -4.62 24.50 16.49
N HIS A 362 -4.04 25.10 15.44
CA HIS A 362 -4.73 26.09 14.63
C HIS A 362 -5.93 25.51 13.86
N VAL A 363 -5.75 24.32 13.28
CA VAL A 363 -6.81 23.58 12.57
C VAL A 363 -7.95 23.23 13.51
N LEU A 364 -7.64 22.73 14.71
CA LEU A 364 -8.65 22.41 15.72
C LEU A 364 -9.47 23.64 16.14
N ASN A 365 -8.80 24.78 16.32
CA ASN A 365 -9.45 26.04 16.70
C ASN A 365 -10.27 26.67 15.56
N THR A 366 -9.96 26.37 14.30
CA THR A 366 -10.70 26.88 13.13
C THR A 366 -11.81 25.94 12.66
N ALA A 367 -11.76 24.66 13.04
CA ALA A 367 -12.78 23.65 12.71
C ALA A 367 -14.00 23.70 13.64
N SER A 368 -14.55 24.90 13.89
CA SER A 368 -15.62 25.17 14.85
C SER A 368 -17.01 24.63 14.48
N SER A 369 -17.16 23.81 13.43
CA SER A 369 -18.46 23.35 12.91
C SER A 369 -18.46 21.90 12.38
N GLY A 370 -17.75 20.97 13.01
CA GLY A 370 -17.81 19.55 12.64
C GLY A 370 -17.32 18.57 13.70
N GLN A 371 -17.42 17.26 13.42
CA GLN A 371 -16.94 16.14 14.26
C GLN A 371 -15.50 16.31 14.81
N LEU A 372 -14.69 17.16 14.17
CA LEU A 372 -13.33 17.50 14.58
C LEU A 372 -13.26 18.37 15.86
N SER A 373 -14.34 19.05 16.27
CA SER A 373 -14.42 19.80 17.53
C SER A 373 -14.38 18.89 18.76
N ALA A 374 -14.73 17.61 18.62
CA ALA A 374 -14.68 16.62 19.71
C ALA A 374 -13.25 16.21 20.10
N LEU A 375 -12.24 16.66 19.34
CA LEU A 375 -10.81 16.46 19.61
C LEU A 375 -10.23 17.55 20.55
N GLY A 376 -11.06 18.45 21.10
CA GLY A 376 -10.68 19.58 21.96
C GLY A 376 -9.89 19.22 23.24
N ASP A 377 -8.90 20.08 23.56
CA ASP A 377 -7.92 20.05 24.67
C ASP A 377 -6.99 18.82 24.82
N SER A 378 -7.41 17.62 24.41
CA SER A 378 -6.60 16.39 24.51
C SER A 378 -5.80 16.05 23.23
N ALA A 379 -5.79 16.94 22.23
CA ALA A 379 -5.12 16.72 20.94
C ALA A 379 -3.58 16.87 20.97
N ILE A 380 -3.01 17.47 22.02
CA ILE A 380 -1.56 17.67 22.12
C ILE A 380 -0.94 16.42 22.76
N PRO A 381 0.03 15.76 22.10
CA PRO A 381 0.73 14.63 22.71
C PRO A 381 1.36 15.03 24.03
N GLY A 382 1.20 14.18 25.05
CA GLY A 382 1.83 14.40 26.35
C GLY A 382 3.33 14.64 26.24
N PHE A 383 3.90 15.39 27.20
CA PHE A 383 5.33 15.73 27.22
C PHE A 383 6.26 14.51 27.09
N GLU A 384 5.85 13.36 27.61
CA GLU A 384 6.56 12.08 27.50
C GLU A 384 6.74 11.63 26.04
N VAL A 385 5.72 11.79 25.20
CA VAL A 385 5.78 11.44 23.78
C VAL A 385 6.80 12.33 23.06
N LEU A 386 6.82 13.63 23.35
CA LEU A 386 7.76 14.56 22.74
C LEU A 386 9.22 14.21 23.08
N ILE A 387 9.48 13.71 24.29
CA ILE A 387 10.79 13.18 24.67
C ILE A 387 11.14 11.98 23.80
N TRP A 388 10.22 11.01 23.65
CA TRP A 388 10.45 9.84 22.81
C TRP A 388 10.67 10.19 21.34
N VAL A 389 9.93 11.15 20.80
CA VAL A 389 10.17 11.70 19.45
C VAL A 389 11.61 12.22 19.34
N GLY A 390 12.07 13.01 20.30
CA GLY A 390 13.44 13.54 20.33
C GLY A 390 14.50 12.44 20.42
N ILE A 391 14.29 11.43 21.29
CA ILE A 391 15.20 10.29 21.44
C ILE A 391 15.29 9.48 20.14
N LEU A 392 14.16 9.21 19.50
CA LEU A 392 14.07 8.42 18.26
C LEU A 392 14.48 9.22 17.01
N ALA A 393 14.47 10.55 17.07
CA ALA A 393 15.00 11.42 16.02
C ALA A 393 16.51 11.24 15.82
N ILE A 394 17.26 11.04 16.91
CA ILE A 394 18.73 10.90 16.89
C ILE A 394 19.20 9.72 16.02
N PRO A 395 18.76 8.46 16.24
CA PRO A 395 19.18 7.33 15.42
C PRO A 395 18.70 7.46 13.97
N LEU A 396 17.50 8.00 13.71
CA LEU A 396 17.01 8.25 12.36
C LEU A 396 17.87 9.29 11.62
N ALA A 397 18.15 10.41 12.27
CA ALA A 397 18.98 11.47 11.71
C ALA A 397 20.42 10.99 11.46
N ALA A 398 20.98 10.17 12.37
CA ALA A 398 22.29 9.55 12.18
C ALA A 398 22.32 8.58 10.99
N LEU A 399 21.27 7.79 10.82
CA LEU A 399 21.15 6.88 9.69
C LEU A 399 21.09 7.65 8.37
N PHE A 400 20.20 8.64 8.26
CA PHE A 400 20.07 9.41 7.03
C PHE A 400 21.28 10.30 6.75
N ALA A 401 21.92 10.87 7.77
CA ALA A 401 23.13 11.65 7.61
C ALA A 401 24.30 10.80 7.06
N SER A 402 24.50 9.60 7.62
CA SER A 402 25.57 8.71 7.19
C SER A 402 25.33 8.14 5.79
N LEU A 403 24.12 7.68 5.49
CA LEU A 403 23.75 7.18 4.15
C LEU A 403 23.81 8.28 3.08
N SER A 404 23.22 9.43 3.35
CA SER A 404 23.20 10.54 2.39
C SER A 404 24.60 11.04 2.09
N LEU A 405 25.46 11.15 3.11
CA LEU A 405 26.86 11.52 2.92
C LEU A 405 27.62 10.47 2.11
N ALA A 406 27.42 9.18 2.38
CA ALA A 406 28.07 8.11 1.64
C ALA A 406 27.72 8.13 0.13
N PHE A 407 26.43 8.29 -0.20
CA PHE A 407 25.99 8.42 -1.60
C PHE A 407 26.45 9.73 -2.24
N ALA A 408 26.45 10.84 -1.50
CA ALA A 408 26.90 12.14 -2.01
C ALA A 408 28.40 12.14 -2.32
N LEU A 409 29.24 11.51 -1.49
CA LEU A 409 30.68 11.40 -1.73
C LEU A 409 31.01 10.57 -2.99
N PHE A 410 30.15 9.62 -3.35
CA PHE A 410 30.30 8.83 -4.57
C PHE A 410 29.98 9.63 -5.85
N ALA A 411 29.15 10.67 -5.76
CA ALA A 411 28.79 11.51 -6.89
C ALA A 411 29.94 12.42 -7.35
N LYS A 412 29.89 12.85 -8.62
CA LYS A 412 30.85 13.81 -9.18
C LYS A 412 30.33 15.24 -9.15
N SER A 413 29.01 15.40 -9.18
CA SER A 413 28.32 16.70 -9.19
C SER A 413 27.13 16.68 -8.25
N THR A 414 26.68 17.87 -7.86
CA THR A 414 25.46 18.09 -7.07
C THR A 414 24.25 17.39 -7.71
N LYS A 415 24.12 17.45 -9.05
CA LYS A 415 23.03 16.79 -9.80
C LYS A 415 23.11 15.27 -9.71
N GLU A 416 24.29 14.69 -9.90
CA GLU A 416 24.51 13.24 -9.76
C GLU A 416 24.25 12.77 -8.33
N GLY A 417 24.63 13.58 -7.33
CA GLY A 417 24.34 13.34 -5.92
C GLY A 417 22.85 13.22 -5.67
N GLN A 418 22.06 14.18 -6.15
CA GLN A 418 20.59 14.13 -6.04
C GLN A 418 20.00 12.87 -6.68
N TYR A 419 20.50 12.47 -7.85
CA TYR A 419 20.05 11.23 -8.51
C TYR A 419 20.39 9.98 -7.70
N TYR A 420 21.58 9.90 -7.09
CA TYR A 420 21.93 8.75 -6.23
C TYR A 420 21.15 8.69 -4.92
N LEU A 421 20.75 9.83 -4.37
CA LEU A 421 19.92 9.86 -3.15
C LEU A 421 18.42 9.64 -3.44
N THR A 422 17.95 9.74 -4.70
CA THR A 422 16.52 9.54 -5.04
C THR A 422 16.02 8.12 -4.77
N PRO A 423 16.76 7.04 -5.11
CA PRO A 423 16.40 5.68 -4.70
C PRO A 423 16.30 5.51 -3.18
N LEU A 424 17.22 6.13 -2.42
CA LEU A 424 17.17 6.13 -0.97
C LEU A 424 15.86 6.78 -0.48
N LEU A 425 15.42 7.86 -1.12
CA LEU A 425 14.17 8.55 -0.78
C LEU A 425 12.96 7.66 -1.06
N THR A 426 12.96 7.00 -2.22
CA THR A 426 11.87 6.11 -2.64
C THR A 426 11.73 4.92 -1.69
N VAL A 427 12.84 4.26 -1.34
CA VAL A 427 12.84 3.13 -0.39
C VAL A 427 12.35 3.60 0.98
N THR A 428 12.84 4.73 1.47
CA THR A 428 12.45 5.28 2.76
C THR A 428 10.96 5.63 2.80
N MET A 429 10.45 6.27 1.75
CA MET A 429 9.02 6.58 1.61
C MET A 429 8.17 5.31 1.59
N GLY A 430 8.60 4.27 0.87
CA GLY A 430 7.93 2.97 0.87
C GLY A 430 7.86 2.35 2.27
N LEU A 431 8.97 2.36 3.02
CA LEU A 431 9.00 1.88 4.40
C LEU A 431 8.11 2.71 5.32
N THR A 432 8.09 4.03 5.17
CA THR A 432 7.21 4.93 5.92
C THR A 432 5.74 4.61 5.67
N VAL A 433 5.33 4.49 4.40
CA VAL A 433 3.96 4.13 4.02
C VAL A 433 3.59 2.75 4.56
N PHE A 434 4.52 1.80 4.55
CA PHE A 434 4.31 0.49 5.15
C PHE A 434 4.03 0.59 6.66
N CYS A 435 4.76 1.44 7.40
CA CYS A 435 4.51 1.67 8.83
C CYS A 435 3.16 2.35 9.14
N LEU A 436 2.59 3.10 8.19
CA LEU A 436 1.27 3.73 8.35
C LEU A 436 0.12 2.72 8.39
N SER A 437 0.33 1.51 7.84
CA SER A 437 -0.69 0.46 7.82
C SER A 437 -1.07 0.03 9.24
N PRO A 438 -2.36 -0.06 9.61
CA PRO A 438 -2.77 -0.54 10.93
C PRO A 438 -2.38 -2.00 11.17
N ALA A 439 -2.24 -2.81 10.11
CA ALA A 439 -1.85 -4.21 10.21
C ALA A 439 -0.36 -4.43 10.54
N VAL A 440 0.46 -3.36 10.52
CA VAL A 440 1.89 -3.45 10.79
C VAL A 440 2.16 -2.91 12.20
N GLU A 441 2.48 -3.84 13.10
CA GLU A 441 2.84 -3.58 14.48
C GLU A 441 4.33 -3.82 14.73
N LEU A 442 4.84 -3.34 15.86
CA LEU A 442 6.24 -3.55 16.22
C LEU A 442 6.46 -5.01 16.66
N THR A 443 7.31 -5.72 15.92
CA THR A 443 7.74 -7.09 16.22
C THR A 443 9.25 -7.13 16.47
N PRO A 444 9.81 -8.22 17.05
CA PRO A 444 11.26 -8.35 17.21
C PRO A 444 12.03 -8.14 15.90
N PHE A 445 11.55 -8.70 14.80
CA PHE A 445 12.14 -8.49 13.48
C PHE A 445 12.08 -7.03 13.03
N TYR A 446 10.91 -6.38 13.09
CA TYR A 446 10.78 -4.99 12.66
C TYR A 446 11.55 -4.01 13.56
N SER A 447 11.75 -4.35 14.84
CA SER A 447 12.58 -3.57 15.76
C SER A 447 14.05 -3.48 15.33
N LEU A 448 14.53 -4.45 14.54
CA LEU A 448 15.91 -4.47 14.04
C LEU A 448 16.05 -3.85 12.65
N ILE A 449 14.95 -3.51 11.98
CA ILE A 449 14.99 -2.86 10.67
C ILE A 449 15.14 -1.34 10.89
N PRO A 450 16.20 -0.72 10.33
CA PRO A 450 16.38 0.73 10.44
C PRO A 450 15.20 1.44 9.75
N VAL A 451 14.84 2.64 10.21
CA VAL A 451 13.62 3.36 9.83
C VAL A 451 12.34 2.76 10.44
N MET A 452 12.05 1.48 10.20
CA MET A 452 10.84 0.83 10.69
C MET A 452 10.80 0.72 12.21
N GLY A 453 11.91 0.32 12.84
CA GLY A 453 12.00 0.18 14.29
C GLY A 453 11.63 1.47 15.03
N PRO A 454 12.31 2.60 14.79
CA PRO A 454 11.95 3.89 15.41
C PRO A 454 10.53 4.35 15.06
N ALA A 455 10.09 4.17 13.81
CA ALA A 455 8.77 4.62 13.39
C ALA A 455 7.63 3.82 14.06
N LEU A 456 7.73 2.50 14.10
CA LEU A 456 6.74 1.62 14.71
C LEU A 456 6.76 1.69 16.23
N LEU A 457 7.92 1.90 16.84
CA LEU A 457 8.02 2.15 18.29
C LEU A 457 7.30 3.43 18.68
N LEU A 458 7.52 4.52 17.95
CA LEU A 458 6.80 5.78 18.20
C LEU A 458 5.29 5.65 17.92
N LYS A 459 4.91 4.95 16.84
CA LYS A 459 3.50 4.64 16.54
C LYS A 459 2.83 3.88 17.69
N GLY A 460 3.46 2.82 18.19
CA GLY A 460 2.94 2.01 19.29
C GLY A 460 2.77 2.81 20.58
N MET A 461 3.77 3.64 20.92
CA MET A 461 3.73 4.51 22.11
C MET A 461 2.62 5.56 22.06
N LEU A 462 2.28 6.03 20.85
CA LEU A 462 1.20 6.97 20.61
C LEU A 462 -0.18 6.32 20.62
N LEU A 463 -0.29 5.08 20.12
CA LEU A 463 -1.55 4.37 19.95
C LEU A 463 -2.07 3.75 21.26
N ASP A 464 -1.19 3.15 22.05
CA ASP A 464 -1.56 2.47 23.30
C ASP A 464 -0.69 2.95 24.47
N PRO A 465 -1.15 3.97 25.21
CA PRO A 465 -0.45 4.46 26.40
C PRO A 465 -0.31 3.41 27.52
N ASN A 466 -1.18 2.41 27.59
CA ASN A 466 -1.14 1.37 28.63
C ASN A 466 -0.17 0.23 28.27
N GLY A 467 0.04 -0.02 26.97
CA GLY A 467 0.98 -1.01 26.42
C GLY A 467 2.46 -0.59 26.46
N GLN A 468 2.77 0.61 26.95
CA GLN A 468 4.14 1.15 26.98
C GLN A 468 5.17 0.21 27.63
N MET A 469 4.80 -0.51 28.69
CA MET A 469 5.71 -1.43 29.37
C MET A 469 6.18 -2.59 28.47
N GLN A 470 5.32 -3.08 27.56
CA GLN A 470 5.71 -4.12 26.60
C GLN A 470 6.61 -3.54 25.50
N LEU A 471 6.33 -2.30 25.08
CA LEU A 471 7.10 -1.60 24.06
C LEU A 471 8.53 -1.24 24.51
N MET A 472 8.75 -1.05 25.80
CA MET A 472 10.08 -0.77 26.38
C MET A 472 11.13 -1.82 26.02
N TRP A 473 10.74 -3.10 25.89
CA TRP A 473 11.64 -4.18 25.50
C TRP A 473 12.26 -3.97 24.12
N TYR A 474 11.59 -3.23 23.24
CA TYR A 474 12.06 -2.94 21.90
C TYR A 474 12.95 -1.70 21.79
N VAL A 475 13.04 -0.86 22.83
CA VAL A 475 13.88 0.36 22.79
C VAL A 475 15.35 0.01 22.55
N VAL A 476 15.89 -0.96 23.29
CA VAL A 476 17.28 -1.40 23.15
C VAL A 476 17.59 -1.95 21.76
N PRO A 477 16.85 -2.93 21.21
CA PRO A 477 17.14 -3.44 19.87
C PRO A 477 16.92 -2.38 18.77
N VAL A 478 15.96 -1.47 18.91
CA VAL A 478 15.76 -0.35 17.97
C VAL A 478 16.95 0.59 17.96
N LEU A 479 17.43 1.04 19.12
CA LEU A 479 18.57 1.93 19.22
C LEU A 479 19.86 1.24 18.74
N LEU A 480 20.12 0.03 19.23
CA LEU A 480 21.31 -0.73 18.89
C LEU A 480 21.40 -1.00 17.39
N SER A 481 20.32 -1.47 16.77
CA SER A 481 20.28 -1.72 15.33
C SER A 481 20.49 -0.42 14.55
N SER A 482 19.77 0.65 14.90
CA SER A 482 19.87 1.92 14.17
C SER A 482 21.27 2.55 14.24
N PHE A 483 21.92 2.53 15.41
CA PHE A 483 23.30 2.99 15.54
C PHE A 483 24.29 2.08 14.82
N MET A 484 24.07 0.76 14.83
CA MET A 484 24.90 -0.19 14.09
C MET A 484 24.84 0.08 12.58
N TYR A 485 23.64 0.23 12.00
CA TYR A 485 23.48 0.55 10.57
C TYR A 485 24.07 1.92 10.22
N SER A 486 23.88 2.93 11.07
CA SER A 486 24.49 4.25 10.89
C SER A 486 26.02 4.18 10.91
N GLY A 487 26.59 3.39 11.83
CA GLY A 487 28.03 3.15 11.92
C GLY A 487 28.58 2.45 10.68
N LEU A 488 27.88 1.43 10.17
CA LEU A 488 28.24 0.74 8.93
C LEU A 488 28.20 1.69 7.72
N ALA A 489 27.16 2.51 7.59
CA ALA A 489 27.06 3.51 6.53
C ALA A 489 28.16 4.58 6.63
N LEU A 490 28.50 5.02 7.85
CA LEU A 490 29.59 5.97 8.07
C LEU A 490 30.96 5.35 7.75
N MET A 491 31.21 4.10 8.12
CA MET A 491 32.42 3.37 7.72
C MET A 491 32.52 3.25 6.20
N TRP A 492 31.40 3.02 5.52
CA TRP A 492 31.35 3.03 4.06
C TRP A 492 31.69 4.41 3.49
N ALA A 493 31.15 5.50 4.04
CA ALA A 493 31.52 6.87 3.65
C ALA A 493 33.02 7.15 3.82
N ILE A 494 33.62 6.68 4.92
CA ILE A 494 35.06 6.82 5.19
C ILE A 494 35.88 6.05 4.15
N ASP A 495 35.50 4.80 3.84
CA ASP A 495 36.17 4.00 2.80
C ASP A 495 36.08 4.68 1.42
N GLN A 496 34.91 5.21 1.04
CA GLN A 496 34.75 5.95 -0.21
C GLN A 496 35.66 7.19 -0.28
N PHE A 497 35.78 7.94 0.82
CA PHE A 497 36.64 9.13 0.89
C PHE A 497 38.15 8.77 0.84
N GLN A 498 38.52 7.54 1.18
CA GLN A 498 39.90 7.07 1.07
C GLN A 498 40.28 6.64 -0.36
N ARG A 499 39.30 6.34 -1.22
CA ARG A 499 39.52 5.89 -2.60
C ARG A 499 39.73 7.04 -3.57
N GLU A 500 40.93 7.13 -4.15
CA GLU A 500 41.26 8.15 -5.16
C GLU A 500 40.42 8.01 -6.44
N GLU A 501 40.09 6.78 -6.84
CA GLU A 501 39.20 6.49 -7.98
C GLU A 501 37.81 7.12 -7.82
N VAL A 502 37.33 7.25 -6.58
CA VAL A 502 36.04 7.87 -6.28
C VAL A 502 36.18 9.38 -6.28
N LEU A 503 37.27 9.90 -5.68
CA LEU A 503 37.57 11.33 -5.61
C LEU A 503 37.82 11.98 -6.98
N PHE A 504 38.49 11.31 -7.91
CA PHE A 504 38.97 11.89 -9.18
C PHE A 504 38.32 11.30 -10.44
N ARG A 505 37.06 10.88 -10.35
CA ARG A 505 36.37 10.17 -11.44
C ARG A 505 36.01 11.11 -12.62
N GLU A 506 36.77 11.08 -13.71
CA GLU A 506 36.49 11.87 -14.94
C GLU A 506 35.17 11.48 -15.64
N ALA A 507 34.53 12.42 -16.32
CA ALA A 507 33.21 12.26 -16.94
C ALA A 507 33.31 11.67 -18.36
N GLU A 508 33.21 10.35 -18.51
CA GLU A 508 32.89 9.76 -19.82
C GLU A 508 31.47 10.17 -20.24
N ARG A 509 31.35 10.80 -21.42
CA ARG A 509 30.04 11.15 -22.01
C ARG A 509 29.36 9.88 -22.51
N PHE A 510 28.26 9.49 -21.87
CA PHE A 510 27.45 8.34 -22.26
C PHE A 510 26.69 8.60 -23.58
N ASP A 511 26.93 7.78 -24.62
CA ASP A 511 26.16 7.76 -25.87
C ASP A 511 25.36 6.45 -25.97
N MET A 512 24.03 6.57 -25.95
CA MET A 512 23.10 5.44 -25.92
C MET A 512 23.14 4.56 -27.17
N ARG A 513 23.36 5.14 -28.37
CA ARG A 513 23.40 4.36 -29.62
C ARG A 513 24.67 3.53 -29.72
N LEU A 514 25.80 4.14 -29.35
CA LEU A 514 27.09 3.44 -29.26
C LEU A 514 27.03 2.34 -28.20
N TRP A 515 26.47 2.61 -27.03
CA TRP A 515 26.32 1.62 -25.96
C TRP A 515 25.50 0.39 -26.41
N LEU A 516 24.33 0.59 -27.04
CA LEU A 516 23.47 -0.52 -27.49
C LEU A 516 24.15 -1.38 -28.57
N LYS A 517 24.90 -0.74 -29.48
CA LYS A 517 25.65 -1.43 -30.53
C LYS A 517 26.79 -2.26 -29.94
N HIS A 518 27.51 -1.77 -28.93
CA HIS A 518 28.54 -2.52 -28.23
C HIS A 518 27.93 -3.68 -27.42
N LEU A 519 26.80 -3.47 -26.75
CA LEU A 519 26.13 -4.50 -25.95
C LEU A 519 25.78 -5.76 -26.75
N LEU A 520 25.31 -5.59 -28.00
CA LEU A 520 24.92 -6.72 -28.86
C LEU A 520 26.09 -7.33 -29.63
N ARG A 521 27.16 -6.57 -29.87
CA ARG A 521 28.33 -6.98 -30.66
C ARG A 521 29.41 -7.61 -29.81
N ASP A 522 29.75 -6.98 -28.68
CA ASP A 522 30.87 -7.35 -27.82
C ASP A 522 30.36 -8.19 -26.65
N LYS A 523 29.89 -9.39 -26.99
CA LYS A 523 29.35 -10.34 -26.01
C LYS A 523 30.48 -10.99 -25.23
N GLU A 524 30.46 -10.81 -23.91
CA GLU A 524 31.36 -11.54 -23.04
C GLU A 524 30.95 -13.01 -22.91
N ARG A 525 31.90 -13.85 -22.45
CA ARG A 525 31.65 -15.30 -22.30
C ARG A 525 30.60 -15.62 -21.24
N LEU A 526 30.59 -14.83 -20.17
CA LEU A 526 29.76 -14.97 -18.97
C LEU A 526 29.14 -13.60 -18.67
N PRO A 527 27.99 -13.55 -17.96
CA PRO A 527 27.41 -12.28 -17.59
C PRO A 527 28.33 -11.49 -16.67
N SER A 528 28.16 -10.19 -16.66
CA SER A 528 28.83 -9.26 -15.76
C SER A 528 28.09 -9.11 -14.43
N PHE A 529 28.73 -8.46 -13.45
CA PHE A 529 28.12 -8.14 -12.17
C PHE A 529 26.88 -7.24 -12.34
N SER A 530 26.98 -6.21 -13.18
CA SER A 530 25.88 -5.27 -13.45
C SER A 530 24.71 -5.93 -14.16
N GLU A 531 24.96 -6.78 -15.15
CA GLU A 531 23.90 -7.55 -15.82
C GLU A 531 23.17 -8.49 -14.86
N SER A 532 23.89 -9.09 -13.90
CA SER A 532 23.29 -9.95 -12.87
C SER A 532 22.39 -9.18 -11.92
N ILE A 533 22.83 -8.00 -11.46
CA ILE A 533 22.00 -7.11 -10.62
C ILE A 533 20.80 -6.59 -11.41
N PHE A 534 20.99 -6.19 -12.67
CA PHE A 534 19.90 -5.73 -13.53
C PHE A 534 18.85 -6.82 -13.76
N CYS A 535 19.27 -8.07 -14.03
CA CYS A 535 18.36 -9.20 -14.17
C CYS A 535 17.54 -9.41 -12.89
N PHE A 536 18.18 -9.34 -11.72
CA PHE A 536 17.47 -9.45 -10.44
C PHE A 536 16.45 -8.32 -10.24
N VAL A 537 16.85 -7.06 -10.49
CA VAL A 537 15.94 -5.90 -10.38
C VAL A 537 14.77 -6.04 -11.36
N LEU A 538 15.00 -6.51 -12.57
CA LEU A 538 13.95 -6.76 -13.56
C LEU A 538 12.95 -7.82 -13.07
N ILE A 539 13.44 -8.94 -12.51
CA ILE A 539 12.58 -9.98 -11.90
C ILE A 539 11.73 -9.38 -10.78
N MET A 540 12.32 -8.59 -9.88
CA MET A 540 11.62 -7.94 -8.77
C MET A 540 10.57 -6.93 -9.25
N LEU A 541 10.88 -6.13 -10.26
CA LEU A 541 9.93 -5.18 -10.85
C LEU A 541 8.75 -5.89 -11.51
N LEU A 542 9.00 -6.96 -12.27
CA LEU A 542 7.95 -7.78 -12.87
C LEU A 542 7.08 -8.45 -11.81
N GLN A 543 7.68 -8.96 -10.73
CA GLN A 543 6.96 -9.56 -9.61
C GLN A 543 6.06 -8.52 -8.91
N PHE A 544 6.58 -7.33 -8.65
CA PHE A 544 5.80 -6.23 -8.06
C PHE A 544 4.65 -5.78 -8.98
N ALA A 545 4.92 -5.62 -10.29
CA ALA A 545 3.92 -5.21 -11.27
C ALA A 545 2.77 -6.23 -11.42
N MET A 546 3.08 -7.53 -11.31
CA MET A 546 2.10 -8.60 -11.48
C MET A 546 1.35 -8.97 -10.19
N LEU A 547 1.80 -8.50 -9.02
CA LEU A 547 1.20 -8.85 -7.72
C LEU A 547 -0.30 -8.55 -7.65
N LYS A 548 -0.70 -7.33 -8.04
CA LYS A 548 -2.13 -6.93 -8.04
C LYS A 548 -2.94 -7.70 -9.08
N THR A 549 -2.37 -7.91 -10.26
CA THR A 549 -3.01 -8.66 -11.36
C THR A 549 -3.30 -10.10 -10.95
N PHE A 550 -2.35 -10.77 -10.30
CA PHE A 550 -2.52 -12.14 -9.80
C PHE A 550 -3.51 -12.21 -8.64
N GLY A 551 -3.46 -11.25 -7.71
CA GLY A 551 -4.45 -11.14 -6.64
C GLY A 551 -5.88 -11.01 -7.17
N ASN A 552 -6.09 -10.13 -8.15
CA ASN A 552 -7.39 -9.96 -8.80
C ASN A 552 -7.82 -11.23 -9.57
N ALA A 553 -6.89 -11.89 -10.27
CA ALA A 553 -7.22 -13.11 -11.01
C ALA A 553 -7.64 -14.26 -10.08
N LEU A 554 -7.04 -14.37 -8.90
CA LEU A 554 -7.41 -15.37 -7.89
C LEU A 554 -8.77 -15.04 -7.24
N GLN A 555 -9.02 -13.77 -6.92
CA GLN A 555 -10.30 -13.33 -6.33
C GLN A 555 -11.50 -13.50 -7.28
N ASN A 556 -11.27 -13.39 -8.59
CA ASN A 556 -12.30 -13.59 -9.61
C ASN A 556 -12.35 -15.04 -10.14
N ALA A 557 -11.69 -15.98 -9.47
CA ALA A 557 -11.71 -17.38 -9.88
C ALA A 557 -13.13 -17.97 -9.73
N PRO A 558 -13.58 -18.83 -10.66
CA PRO A 558 -14.84 -19.55 -10.50
C PRO A 558 -14.84 -20.37 -9.20
N ALA A 559 -15.98 -20.39 -8.49
CA ALA A 559 -16.13 -21.13 -7.25
C ALA A 559 -15.72 -22.62 -7.43
N GLY A 560 -14.87 -23.11 -6.53
CA GLY A 560 -14.31 -24.47 -6.59
C GLY A 560 -13.11 -24.67 -7.54
N GLN A 561 -12.67 -23.64 -8.26
CA GLN A 561 -11.47 -23.67 -9.13
C GLN A 561 -10.32 -22.78 -8.64
N GLU A 562 -10.40 -22.30 -7.41
CA GLU A 562 -9.42 -21.41 -6.80
C GLU A 562 -8.02 -22.04 -6.76
N SER A 563 -7.91 -23.28 -6.29
CA SER A 563 -6.63 -24.00 -6.19
C SER A 563 -5.99 -24.25 -7.56
N TRP A 564 -6.77 -24.57 -8.60
CA TRP A 564 -6.27 -24.71 -9.97
C TRP A 564 -5.78 -23.38 -10.56
N THR A 565 -6.55 -22.31 -10.32
CA THR A 565 -6.18 -20.96 -10.74
C THR A 565 -4.88 -20.53 -10.08
N MET A 566 -4.74 -20.76 -8.77
CA MET A 566 -3.52 -20.50 -8.03
C MET A 566 -2.32 -21.27 -8.62
N MET A 567 -2.45 -22.58 -8.87
CA MET A 567 -1.35 -23.36 -9.45
C MET A 567 -0.93 -22.83 -10.82
N ARG A 568 -1.89 -22.49 -11.68
CA ARG A 568 -1.61 -21.91 -13.00
C ARG A 568 -0.84 -20.59 -12.86
N LEU A 569 -1.29 -19.70 -11.98
CA LEU A 569 -0.64 -18.41 -11.75
C LEU A 569 0.79 -18.57 -11.22
N LEU A 570 1.03 -19.51 -10.31
CA LEU A 570 2.37 -19.80 -9.79
C LEU A 570 3.31 -20.38 -10.85
N VAL A 571 2.82 -21.27 -11.72
CA VAL A 571 3.62 -21.76 -12.86
C VAL A 571 3.96 -20.62 -13.83
N ILE A 572 2.98 -19.74 -14.13
CA ILE A 572 3.21 -18.55 -14.96
C ILE A 572 4.24 -17.63 -14.31
N GLN A 573 4.15 -17.40 -13.00
CA GLN A 573 5.13 -16.61 -12.25
C GLN A 573 6.55 -17.18 -12.45
N GLN A 574 6.73 -18.48 -12.24
CA GLN A 574 8.03 -19.12 -12.35
C GLN A 574 8.61 -19.05 -13.77
N LEU A 575 7.80 -19.33 -14.79
CA LEU A 575 8.27 -19.34 -16.18
C LEU A 575 8.47 -17.93 -16.75
N ALA A 576 7.46 -17.06 -16.63
CA ALA A 576 7.44 -15.76 -17.30
C ALA A 576 8.17 -14.67 -16.51
N ILE A 577 8.11 -14.70 -15.18
CA ILE A 577 8.68 -13.63 -14.34
C ILE A 577 10.09 -13.99 -13.87
N ILE A 578 10.36 -15.25 -13.53
CA ILE A 578 11.67 -15.66 -12.98
C ILE A 578 12.60 -16.20 -14.07
N ALA A 579 12.21 -17.27 -14.77
CA ALA A 579 13.09 -17.93 -15.74
C ALA A 579 13.29 -17.10 -17.03
N CYS A 580 12.22 -16.52 -17.59
CA CYS A 580 12.27 -15.84 -18.88
C CYS A 580 13.27 -14.67 -18.93
N PRO A 581 13.31 -13.72 -17.97
CA PRO A 581 14.31 -12.64 -18.00
C PRO A 581 15.75 -13.17 -17.98
N ALA A 582 16.03 -14.15 -17.13
CA ALA A 582 17.36 -14.74 -17.03
C ALA A 582 17.76 -15.49 -18.31
N LEU A 583 16.86 -16.31 -18.87
CA LEU A 583 17.08 -17.03 -20.13
C LEU A 583 17.28 -16.06 -21.30
N PHE A 584 16.42 -15.05 -21.42
CA PHE A 584 16.50 -14.04 -22.46
C PHE A 584 17.83 -13.28 -22.40
N MET A 585 18.20 -12.77 -21.22
CA MET A 585 19.47 -12.07 -21.03
C MET A 585 20.68 -12.99 -21.23
N GLY A 586 20.63 -14.23 -20.75
CA GLY A 586 21.69 -15.23 -20.95
C GLY A 586 21.94 -15.53 -22.43
N ILE A 587 20.90 -15.65 -23.23
CA ILE A 587 21.02 -15.91 -24.68
C ILE A 587 21.42 -14.64 -25.44
N LEU A 588 20.89 -13.48 -25.06
CA LEU A 588 21.12 -12.24 -25.77
C LEU A 588 22.50 -11.64 -25.50
N LEU A 589 22.91 -11.57 -24.23
CA LEU A 589 24.07 -10.81 -23.77
C LEU A 589 25.37 -11.64 -23.68
N THR A 590 25.27 -12.97 -23.61
CA THR A 590 26.45 -13.84 -23.43
C THR A 590 26.76 -14.64 -24.69
N SER A 591 28.04 -14.93 -24.94
CA SER A 591 28.48 -15.75 -26.07
C SER A 591 28.42 -17.26 -25.80
N SER A 592 28.27 -17.69 -24.53
CA SER A 592 28.23 -19.12 -24.18
C SER A 592 27.09 -19.48 -23.21
N PRO A 593 25.82 -19.52 -23.67
CA PRO A 593 24.66 -19.77 -22.81
C PRO A 593 24.77 -21.04 -21.95
N LEU A 594 25.30 -22.13 -22.48
CA LEU A 594 25.50 -23.38 -21.73
C LEU A 594 26.47 -23.22 -20.54
N SER A 595 27.51 -22.38 -20.69
CA SER A 595 28.44 -22.09 -19.59
C SER A 595 27.85 -21.05 -18.62
N THR A 596 27.08 -20.08 -19.13
CA THR A 596 26.31 -19.13 -18.33
C THR A 596 25.36 -19.87 -17.38
N PHE A 597 24.55 -20.79 -17.90
CA PHE A 597 23.61 -21.59 -17.07
C PHE A 597 24.24 -22.81 -16.39
N GLN A 598 25.55 -23.03 -16.57
CA GLN A 598 26.30 -24.12 -15.95
C GLN A 598 25.64 -25.50 -16.21
N LEU A 599 25.21 -25.72 -17.45
CA LEU A 599 24.57 -26.96 -17.91
C LEU A 599 25.63 -28.00 -18.27
N ARG A 600 26.32 -28.52 -17.26
CA ARG A 600 27.34 -29.58 -17.38
C ARG A 600 26.93 -30.79 -16.57
N ILE A 601 27.21 -31.99 -17.06
CA ILE A 601 26.95 -33.21 -16.28
C ILE A 601 28.00 -33.30 -15.17
N PRO A 602 27.60 -33.26 -13.89
CA PRO A 602 28.55 -33.32 -12.77
C PRO A 602 28.97 -34.76 -12.47
N HIS A 603 30.04 -34.90 -11.70
CA HIS A 603 30.39 -36.20 -11.13
C HIS A 603 29.28 -36.71 -10.19
N TRP A 604 29.00 -38.02 -10.22
CA TRP A 604 27.87 -38.65 -9.51
C TRP A 604 27.81 -38.33 -8.01
N LYS A 605 28.98 -38.17 -7.35
CA LYS A 605 29.08 -37.74 -5.94
C LYS A 605 28.29 -36.46 -5.65
N TYR A 606 28.30 -35.49 -6.57
CA TYR A 606 27.54 -34.25 -6.39
C TYR A 606 26.04 -34.45 -6.62
N LEU A 607 25.64 -35.37 -7.51
CA LEU A 607 24.22 -35.75 -7.65
C LEU A 607 23.73 -36.47 -6.40
N ALA A 608 24.54 -37.37 -5.83
CA ALA A 608 24.23 -38.02 -4.56
C ALA A 608 24.09 -36.99 -3.42
N LEU A 609 25.01 -36.01 -3.35
CA LEU A 609 24.87 -34.89 -2.41
C LEU A 609 23.58 -34.10 -2.64
N GLY A 610 23.24 -33.78 -3.90
CA GLY A 610 21.99 -33.11 -4.25
C GLY A 610 20.74 -33.90 -3.85
N LEU A 611 20.78 -35.23 -3.89
CA LEU A 611 19.65 -36.09 -3.53
C LEU A 611 19.51 -36.29 -2.01
N PHE A 612 20.61 -36.56 -1.31
CA PHE A 612 20.56 -36.97 0.11
C PHE A 612 20.70 -35.82 1.10
N LEU A 613 21.42 -34.76 0.75
CA LEU A 613 21.58 -33.61 1.64
C LEU A 613 20.25 -32.91 1.99
N PRO A 614 19.25 -32.74 1.10
CA PRO A 614 17.98 -32.13 1.51
C PRO A 614 17.21 -32.98 2.54
N LEU A 615 17.31 -34.32 2.48
CA LEU A 615 16.70 -35.22 3.48
C LEU A 615 17.29 -35.00 4.88
N ILE A 616 18.60 -34.72 4.95
CA ILE A 616 19.32 -34.46 6.20
C ILE A 616 19.06 -33.03 6.68
N MET A 617 19.01 -32.06 5.77
CA MET A 617 18.82 -30.65 6.09
C MET A 617 17.38 -30.30 6.44
N HIS A 618 16.39 -31.02 5.92
CA HIS A 618 14.98 -30.68 6.09
C HIS A 618 14.53 -30.59 7.56
N PRO A 619 14.85 -31.55 8.46
CA PRO A 619 14.54 -31.39 9.88
C PRO A 619 15.16 -30.15 10.52
N LEU A 620 16.38 -29.79 10.10
CA LEU A 620 17.08 -28.61 10.61
C LEU A 620 16.41 -27.31 10.15
N VAL A 621 15.98 -27.26 8.88
CA VAL A 621 15.31 -26.09 8.30
C VAL A 621 13.93 -25.87 8.93
N VAL A 622 13.13 -26.93 9.08
CA VAL A 622 11.81 -26.86 9.73
C VAL A 622 11.95 -26.42 11.18
N GLU A 623 12.86 -27.05 11.93
CA GLU A 623 13.07 -26.71 13.34
C GLU A 623 13.55 -25.27 13.52
N LEU A 624 14.46 -24.81 12.66
CA LEU A 624 14.92 -23.42 12.65
C LEU A 624 13.75 -22.45 12.40
N ALA A 625 12.87 -22.78 11.44
CA ALA A 625 11.70 -21.96 11.13
C ALA A 625 10.72 -21.86 12.31
N VAL A 626 10.41 -22.98 12.96
CA VAL A 626 9.52 -23.04 14.14
C VAL A 626 10.13 -22.26 15.31
N ARG A 627 11.42 -22.49 15.62
CA ARG A 627 12.09 -21.80 16.73
C ARG A 627 12.29 -20.31 16.53
N LEU A 628 12.24 -19.83 15.30
CA LEU A 628 12.30 -18.40 14.97
C LEU A 628 10.92 -17.79 14.70
N ALA A 629 9.83 -18.54 14.83
CA ALA A 629 8.48 -18.03 14.56
C ALA A 629 8.11 -16.84 15.46
N TRP A 630 8.58 -16.80 16.71
CA TRP A 630 8.38 -15.66 17.63
C TRP A 630 9.10 -14.37 17.17
N PHE A 631 10.16 -14.50 16.36
CA PHE A 631 10.98 -13.38 15.94
C PHE A 631 10.40 -12.67 14.71
N PHE A 632 9.87 -13.44 13.76
CA PHE A 632 9.31 -12.92 12.51
C PHE A 632 7.83 -12.52 12.65
N PRO A 633 7.35 -11.56 11.84
CA PRO A 633 5.93 -11.22 11.80
C PRO A 633 5.10 -12.39 11.28
N SER A 634 3.85 -12.48 11.74
CA SER A 634 2.89 -13.49 11.29
C SER A 634 2.55 -13.29 9.81
N LEU A 635 2.18 -14.39 9.14
CA LEU A 635 1.78 -14.35 7.75
C LEU A 635 0.50 -13.50 7.58
N PRO A 636 0.42 -12.63 6.56
CA PRO A 636 -0.83 -11.94 6.22
C PRO A 636 -1.97 -12.93 5.96
N GLU A 637 -3.21 -12.56 6.29
CA GLU A 637 -4.38 -13.44 6.12
C GLU A 637 -4.55 -13.95 4.68
N HIS A 638 -4.27 -13.10 3.68
CA HIS A 638 -4.27 -13.52 2.28
C HIS A 638 -3.22 -14.61 1.97
N ALA A 639 -2.04 -14.54 2.60
CA ALA A 639 -1.00 -15.56 2.45
C ALA A 639 -1.38 -16.86 3.18
N LYS A 640 -2.03 -16.76 4.35
CA LYS A 640 -2.61 -17.92 5.04
C LYS A 640 -3.71 -18.58 4.22
N ALA A 641 -4.59 -17.80 3.59
CA ALA A 641 -5.64 -18.31 2.70
C ALA A 641 -5.05 -18.99 1.45
N ALA A 642 -4.00 -18.42 0.87
CA ALA A 642 -3.25 -19.04 -0.23
C ALA A 642 -2.59 -20.37 0.19
N LEU A 643 -2.06 -20.46 1.41
CA LEU A 643 -1.54 -21.73 1.96
C LEU A 643 -2.66 -22.74 2.23
N ALA A 644 -3.81 -22.29 2.74
CA ALA A 644 -4.96 -23.15 3.01
C ALA A 644 -5.53 -23.77 1.73
N THR A 645 -5.62 -23.01 0.64
CA THR A 645 -6.05 -23.51 -0.69
C THR A 645 -5.10 -24.56 -1.28
N MET A 646 -3.85 -24.66 -0.79
CA MET A 646 -2.94 -25.77 -1.14
C MET A 646 -3.28 -27.08 -0.42
N ALA A 647 -3.92 -27.00 0.75
CA ALA A 647 -4.20 -28.13 1.64
C ALA A 647 -5.63 -28.69 1.48
N ASP A 648 -6.49 -28.02 0.71
CA ASP A 648 -7.90 -28.37 0.49
C ASP A 648 -8.12 -29.70 -0.27
N GLY A 649 -7.07 -30.32 -0.82
CA GLY A 649 -7.16 -31.63 -1.48
C GLY A 649 -7.90 -31.64 -2.84
N SER A 650 -8.41 -30.48 -3.28
CA SER A 650 -9.09 -30.29 -4.57
C SER A 650 -8.19 -30.51 -5.80
N VAL A 651 -6.87 -30.48 -5.62
CA VAL A 651 -5.89 -30.74 -6.69
C VAL A 651 -5.05 -31.97 -6.36
N PRO A 652 -4.83 -32.90 -7.32
CA PRO A 652 -4.01 -34.08 -7.09
C PRO A 652 -2.58 -33.72 -6.63
N TRP A 653 -2.05 -34.49 -5.69
CA TRP A 653 -0.75 -34.24 -5.05
C TRP A 653 0.42 -34.10 -6.05
N PHE A 654 0.37 -34.80 -7.19
CA PHE A 654 1.40 -34.69 -8.23
C PHE A 654 1.48 -33.28 -8.83
N TRP A 655 0.34 -32.61 -9.04
CA TRP A 655 0.31 -31.23 -9.53
C TRP A 655 0.83 -30.24 -8.48
N VAL A 656 0.59 -30.50 -7.19
CA VAL A 656 1.18 -29.73 -6.10
C VAL A 656 2.71 -29.85 -6.15
N VAL A 657 3.25 -31.07 -6.23
CA VAL A 657 4.70 -31.31 -6.31
C VAL A 657 5.30 -30.69 -7.59
N LEU A 658 4.63 -30.81 -8.73
CA LEU A 658 5.08 -30.19 -9.97
C LEU A 658 5.18 -28.66 -9.84
N THR A 659 4.17 -28.04 -9.23
CA THR A 659 4.06 -26.58 -9.11
C THR A 659 5.01 -26.01 -8.06
N PHE A 660 5.11 -26.65 -6.88
CA PHE A 660 5.85 -26.10 -5.74
C PHE A 660 7.25 -26.67 -5.57
N ALA A 661 7.57 -27.83 -6.16
CA ALA A 661 8.89 -28.43 -6.05
C ALA A 661 9.65 -28.43 -7.37
N VAL A 662 9.07 -28.98 -8.45
CA VAL A 662 9.79 -29.13 -9.72
C VAL A 662 9.97 -27.79 -10.43
N THR A 663 8.89 -27.01 -10.57
CA THR A 663 8.91 -25.75 -11.32
C THR A 663 9.90 -24.73 -10.72
N PRO A 664 9.90 -24.46 -9.39
CA PRO A 664 10.86 -23.55 -8.76
C PRO A 664 12.29 -24.08 -8.81
N ALA A 665 12.49 -25.38 -8.59
CA ALA A 665 13.81 -26.01 -8.67
C ALA A 665 14.46 -25.87 -10.04
N ILE A 666 13.68 -25.70 -11.11
CA ILE A 666 14.21 -25.42 -12.45
C ILE A 666 14.35 -23.91 -12.66
N CYS A 667 13.25 -23.16 -12.50
CA CYS A 667 13.17 -21.76 -12.89
C CYS A 667 14.06 -20.86 -12.04
N GLU A 668 14.01 -21.03 -10.72
CA GLU A 668 14.79 -20.22 -9.79
C GLU A 668 16.27 -20.59 -9.85
N GLU A 669 16.61 -21.87 -10.02
CA GLU A 669 18.01 -22.26 -10.20
C GLU A 669 18.60 -21.67 -11.49
N LEU A 670 17.86 -21.67 -12.60
CA LEU A 670 18.31 -21.06 -13.86
C LEU A 670 18.61 -19.56 -13.68
N ALA A 671 17.74 -18.85 -12.97
CA ALA A 671 17.92 -17.42 -12.70
C ALA A 671 19.09 -17.16 -11.73
N PHE A 672 19.06 -17.78 -10.55
CA PHE A 672 19.96 -17.44 -9.46
C PHE A 672 21.31 -18.14 -9.53
N ARG A 673 21.35 -19.44 -9.87
CA ARG A 673 22.60 -20.24 -9.91
C ARG A 673 23.20 -20.30 -11.30
N GLY A 674 22.34 -20.26 -12.32
CA GLY A 674 22.73 -20.10 -13.70
C GLY A 674 23.23 -18.68 -13.93
N PHE A 675 22.34 -17.74 -14.19
CA PHE A 675 22.70 -16.39 -14.65
C PHE A 675 23.37 -15.52 -13.58
N ILE A 676 22.71 -15.28 -12.44
CA ILE A 676 23.18 -14.30 -11.43
C ILE A 676 24.49 -14.73 -10.77
N LEU A 677 24.58 -15.98 -10.30
CA LEU A 677 25.80 -16.50 -9.67
C LEU A 677 26.97 -16.55 -10.66
N ALA A 678 26.73 -16.88 -11.94
CA ALA A 678 27.79 -16.87 -12.95
C ALA A 678 28.43 -15.48 -13.08
N GLY A 679 27.64 -14.41 -13.04
CA GLY A 679 28.18 -13.06 -13.18
C GLY A 679 28.94 -12.56 -11.95
N PHE A 680 28.48 -12.90 -10.75
CA PHE A 680 29.22 -12.59 -9.53
C PHE A 680 30.55 -13.33 -9.43
N ARG A 681 30.62 -14.57 -9.94
CA ARG A 681 31.84 -15.38 -9.94
C ARG A 681 32.96 -14.84 -10.83
N LYS A 682 32.65 -14.00 -11.82
CA LYS A 682 33.62 -13.43 -12.76
C LYS A 682 34.76 -12.67 -12.04
N THR A 683 34.46 -12.07 -10.89
CA THR A 683 35.43 -11.32 -10.06
C THR A 683 36.44 -12.20 -9.32
N GLY A 684 36.29 -13.52 -9.34
CA GLY A 684 37.15 -14.48 -8.63
C GLY A 684 36.85 -14.65 -7.13
N ARG A 685 36.01 -13.79 -6.54
CA ARG A 685 35.63 -13.86 -5.12
C ARG A 685 34.43 -14.80 -4.89
N HIS A 686 34.67 -16.11 -5.00
CA HIS A 686 33.61 -17.12 -4.95
C HIS A 686 32.72 -17.07 -3.69
N THR A 687 33.29 -16.81 -2.51
CA THR A 687 32.52 -16.72 -1.27
C THR A 687 31.52 -15.56 -1.33
N LEU A 688 31.93 -14.38 -1.80
CA LEU A 688 31.03 -13.24 -1.96
C LEU A 688 29.95 -13.51 -3.01
N ALA A 689 30.30 -14.20 -4.09
CA ALA A 689 29.33 -14.59 -5.12
C ALA A 689 28.23 -15.52 -4.56
N ILE A 690 28.61 -16.49 -3.72
CA ILE A 690 27.67 -17.39 -3.04
C ILE A 690 26.77 -16.61 -2.07
N VAL A 691 27.36 -15.75 -1.25
CA VAL A 691 26.62 -14.96 -0.26
C VAL A 691 25.63 -14.02 -0.95
N PHE A 692 26.06 -13.24 -1.94
CA PHE A 692 25.16 -12.31 -2.64
C PHE A 692 24.09 -13.03 -3.44
N SER A 693 24.43 -14.08 -4.18
CA SER A 693 23.42 -14.88 -4.90
C SER A 693 22.38 -15.48 -3.94
N GLY A 694 22.82 -15.99 -2.79
CA GLY A 694 21.94 -16.51 -1.74
C GLY A 694 21.03 -15.43 -1.14
N LEU A 695 21.56 -14.26 -0.81
CA LEU A 695 20.76 -13.14 -0.30
C LEU A 695 19.71 -12.67 -1.30
N LEU A 696 20.07 -12.51 -2.58
CA LEU A 696 19.11 -12.14 -3.64
C LEU A 696 18.02 -13.20 -3.82
N PHE A 697 18.38 -14.48 -3.73
CA PHE A 697 17.43 -15.59 -3.76
C PHE A 697 16.44 -15.53 -2.58
N GLY A 698 16.92 -15.18 -1.38
CA GLY A 698 16.05 -14.91 -0.23
C GLY A 698 15.08 -13.76 -0.48
N ILE A 699 15.60 -12.59 -0.88
CA ILE A 699 14.82 -11.34 -1.05
C ILE A 699 13.62 -11.52 -2.01
N MET A 700 13.76 -12.35 -3.06
CA MET A 700 12.70 -12.63 -4.03
C MET A 700 11.40 -13.18 -3.41
N HIS A 701 11.48 -13.80 -2.23
CA HIS A 701 10.33 -14.41 -1.55
C HIS A 701 9.45 -13.42 -0.79
N MET A 702 9.91 -12.18 -0.55
CA MET A 702 9.16 -11.05 0.07
C MET A 702 8.63 -11.25 1.51
N ILE A 703 8.52 -12.48 2.01
CA ILE A 703 8.08 -12.80 3.36
C ILE A 703 9.30 -12.91 4.28
N PRO A 704 9.42 -12.12 5.37
CA PRO A 704 10.63 -12.05 6.20
C PRO A 704 11.23 -13.40 6.63
N GLN A 705 10.40 -14.29 7.18
CA GLN A 705 10.84 -15.61 7.62
C GLN A 705 11.35 -16.45 6.43
N GLN A 706 10.66 -16.39 5.30
CA GLN A 706 11.05 -17.10 4.09
C GLN A 706 12.30 -16.51 3.46
N VAL A 707 12.47 -15.18 3.46
CA VAL A 707 13.68 -14.49 3.00
C VAL A 707 14.91 -15.01 3.76
N PHE A 708 14.82 -15.11 5.08
CA PHE A 708 15.93 -15.61 5.91
C PHE A 708 16.25 -17.08 5.61
N ASN A 709 15.25 -17.96 5.63
CA ASN A 709 15.45 -19.39 5.39
C ASN A 709 15.94 -19.68 3.96
N ALA A 710 15.31 -19.05 2.97
CA ALA A 710 15.69 -19.18 1.57
C ALA A 710 17.09 -18.61 1.33
N ALA A 711 17.52 -17.55 2.01
CA ALA A 711 18.88 -17.03 1.84
C ALA A 711 19.96 -18.02 2.32
N LEU A 712 19.75 -18.70 3.45
CA LEU A 712 20.69 -19.72 3.96
C LEU A 712 20.75 -20.94 3.02
N LEU A 713 19.59 -21.45 2.60
CA LEU A 713 19.51 -22.51 1.59
C LEU A 713 20.15 -22.05 0.27
N GLY A 714 19.90 -20.79 -0.04
CA GLY A 714 20.52 -19.91 -1.03
C GLY A 714 22.00 -20.18 -1.23
N MET A 715 22.73 -19.96 -0.14
CA MET A 715 24.17 -20.10 -0.05
C MET A 715 24.63 -21.55 -0.18
N LEU A 716 23.91 -22.52 0.39
CA LEU A 716 24.24 -23.94 0.27
C LEU A 716 24.12 -24.43 -1.18
N LEU A 717 23.05 -24.06 -1.87
CA LEU A 717 22.84 -24.33 -3.29
C LEU A 717 23.94 -23.67 -4.14
N GLY A 718 24.26 -22.40 -3.85
CA GLY A 718 25.38 -21.69 -4.49
C GLY A 718 26.73 -22.42 -4.31
N LEU A 719 26.99 -22.93 -3.11
CA LEU A 719 28.19 -23.73 -2.82
C LEU A 719 28.21 -25.04 -3.63
N LEU A 720 27.09 -25.76 -3.73
CA LEU A 720 26.98 -26.97 -4.56
C LEU A 720 27.32 -26.68 -6.03
N VAL A 721 26.80 -25.59 -6.59
CA VAL A 721 27.07 -25.20 -7.98
C VAL A 721 28.52 -24.77 -8.19
N VAL A 722 29.09 -23.97 -7.27
CA VAL A 722 30.50 -23.53 -7.36
C VAL A 722 31.48 -24.71 -7.28
N LYS A 723 31.17 -25.73 -6.47
CA LYS A 723 32.05 -26.91 -6.31
C LYS A 723 31.85 -27.96 -7.39
N SER A 724 30.61 -28.18 -7.85
CA SER A 724 30.32 -29.17 -8.90
C SER A 724 30.52 -28.64 -10.32
N GLY A 725 30.46 -27.31 -10.52
CA GLY A 725 30.49 -26.68 -11.85
C GLY A 725 29.22 -26.95 -12.66
N SER A 726 28.14 -27.34 -12.00
CA SER A 726 26.87 -27.77 -12.60
C SER A 726 25.69 -27.27 -11.78
N ILE A 727 24.60 -26.92 -12.45
CA ILE A 727 23.34 -26.54 -11.81
C ILE A 727 22.53 -27.75 -11.29
N PHE A 728 22.66 -28.93 -11.91
CA PHE A 728 21.84 -30.10 -11.60
C PHE A 728 21.85 -30.57 -10.13
N PRO A 729 22.98 -30.58 -9.41
CA PRO A 729 22.99 -30.92 -7.98
C PRO A 729 22.14 -29.97 -7.14
N ALA A 730 22.12 -28.68 -7.51
CA ALA A 730 21.31 -27.67 -6.84
C ALA A 730 19.82 -27.81 -7.21
N MET A 731 19.49 -28.07 -8.48
CA MET A 731 18.11 -28.38 -8.89
C MET A 731 17.57 -29.60 -8.14
N LEU A 732 18.37 -30.67 -8.01
CA LEU A 732 17.95 -31.89 -7.31
C LEU A 732 17.75 -31.64 -5.81
N PHE A 733 18.66 -30.87 -5.20
CA PHE A 733 18.52 -30.46 -3.79
C PHE A 733 17.27 -29.62 -3.59
N HIS A 734 17.06 -28.60 -4.42
CA HIS A 734 15.94 -27.66 -4.31
C HIS A 734 14.61 -28.40 -4.49
N PHE A 735 14.52 -29.26 -5.50
CA PHE A 735 13.36 -30.15 -5.68
C PHE A 735 13.12 -31.00 -4.44
N GLY A 736 14.16 -31.67 -3.91
CA GLY A 736 14.04 -32.50 -2.72
C GLY A 736 13.56 -31.73 -1.50
N ASN A 737 14.13 -30.53 -1.25
CA ASN A 737 13.74 -29.67 -0.15
C ASN A 737 12.28 -29.24 -0.24
N ASN A 738 11.83 -28.79 -1.42
CA ASN A 738 10.46 -28.31 -1.60
C ASN A 738 9.45 -29.46 -1.61
N ALA A 739 9.81 -30.61 -2.19
CA ALA A 739 8.95 -31.80 -2.13
C ALA A 739 8.76 -32.27 -0.68
N LEU A 740 9.82 -32.27 0.14
CA LEU A 740 9.71 -32.54 1.57
C LEU A 740 8.88 -31.48 2.30
N GLY A 741 8.97 -30.21 1.91
CA GLY A 741 8.13 -29.13 2.44
C GLY A 741 6.63 -29.33 2.13
N VAL A 742 6.30 -29.73 0.91
CA VAL A 742 4.91 -30.08 0.52
C VAL A 742 4.42 -31.27 1.34
N LEU A 743 5.25 -32.30 1.53
CA LEU A 743 4.91 -33.44 2.40
C LEU A 743 4.74 -33.01 3.85
N HIS A 744 5.59 -32.11 4.36
CA HIS A 744 5.50 -31.57 5.71
C HIS A 744 4.19 -30.80 5.95
N GLY A 745 3.68 -30.08 4.95
CA GLY A 745 2.37 -29.42 5.03
C GLY A 745 1.20 -30.39 5.28
N ASN A 746 1.33 -31.65 4.85
CA ASN A 746 0.32 -32.70 5.05
C ASN A 746 0.64 -33.64 6.24
N LEU A 747 1.64 -33.29 7.04
CA LEU A 747 2.22 -34.19 8.05
C LEU A 747 1.25 -34.51 9.19
N GLU A 748 0.37 -33.58 9.55
CA GLU A 748 -0.65 -33.81 10.58
C GLU A 748 -1.65 -34.90 10.15
N SER A 749 -2.10 -34.86 8.89
CA SER A 749 -2.95 -35.91 8.31
C SER A 749 -2.21 -37.26 8.22
N MET A 750 -0.93 -37.25 7.84
CA MET A 750 -0.11 -38.48 7.79
C MET A 750 0.19 -39.06 9.18
N ARG A 751 0.34 -38.22 10.20
CA ARG A 751 0.58 -38.63 11.59
C ARG A 751 -0.59 -39.41 12.19
N GLN A 752 -1.82 -39.13 11.75
CA GLN A 752 -3.02 -39.88 12.15
C GLN A 752 -3.06 -41.29 11.56
N THR A 753 -2.43 -41.51 10.41
CA THR A 753 -2.50 -42.78 9.65
C THR A 753 -1.25 -43.66 9.78
N SER A 754 -0.08 -43.09 10.10
CA SER A 754 1.20 -43.82 10.16
C SER A 754 1.89 -43.72 11.53
N SER A 755 2.25 -44.89 12.08
CA SER A 755 3.02 -45.01 13.33
C SER A 755 4.44 -44.45 13.18
N LEU A 756 5.05 -44.59 12.01
CA LEU A 756 6.39 -44.09 11.72
C LEU A 756 6.45 -42.55 11.80
N THR A 757 5.49 -41.86 11.19
CA THR A 757 5.40 -40.40 11.27
C THR A 757 5.15 -39.93 12.71
N LYS A 758 4.37 -40.69 13.50
CA LYS A 758 4.15 -40.38 14.91
C LYS A 758 5.42 -40.50 15.76
N THR A 759 6.33 -41.42 15.42
CA THR A 759 7.64 -41.58 16.09
C THR A 759 8.66 -40.53 15.65
N LEU A 760 8.64 -40.15 14.36
CA LEU A 760 9.59 -39.20 13.78
C LEU A 760 9.25 -37.73 14.03
N THR A 761 8.08 -37.44 14.60
CA THR A 761 7.58 -36.07 14.77
C THR A 761 6.97 -35.89 16.15
N VAL A 762 6.93 -34.66 16.63
CA VAL A 762 6.23 -34.23 17.84
C VAL A 762 5.24 -33.14 17.43
N SER A 763 4.06 -33.11 18.04
CA SER A 763 3.07 -32.06 17.81
C SER A 763 2.84 -31.33 19.12
N ASP A 764 2.93 -30.01 19.09
CA ASP A 764 2.61 -29.10 20.20
C ASP A 764 1.78 -27.90 19.72
N GLU A 765 1.60 -26.90 20.58
CA GLU A 765 0.86 -25.66 20.27
C GLU A 765 1.49 -24.85 19.12
N PHE A 766 2.74 -25.11 18.76
CA PHE A 766 3.48 -24.43 17.68
C PHE A 766 3.51 -25.23 16.37
N GLY A 767 2.87 -26.40 16.34
CA GLY A 767 2.72 -27.25 15.16
C GLY A 767 3.52 -28.56 15.22
N VAL A 768 3.68 -29.21 14.07
CA VAL A 768 4.41 -30.48 13.95
C VAL A 768 5.90 -30.22 13.73
N HIS A 769 6.74 -30.65 14.66
CA HIS A 769 8.20 -30.45 14.63
C HIS A 769 8.95 -31.78 14.83
N TYR A 770 10.29 -31.76 14.76
CA TYR A 770 11.12 -32.97 14.82
C TYR A 770 11.74 -33.17 16.21
N PRO A 771 11.87 -34.41 16.71
CA PRO A 771 12.44 -34.67 18.02
C PRO A 771 13.95 -34.39 18.06
N LEU A 772 14.45 -34.00 19.23
CA LEU A 772 15.86 -33.62 19.47
C LEU A 772 16.89 -34.66 19.02
N TRP A 773 16.60 -35.95 19.18
CA TRP A 773 17.52 -37.02 18.76
C TRP A 773 17.70 -37.06 17.23
N LEU A 774 16.63 -36.80 16.47
CA LEU A 774 16.68 -36.76 15.01
C LEU A 774 17.44 -35.52 14.54
N ILE A 775 17.23 -34.38 15.22
CA ILE A 775 18.00 -33.15 14.99
C ILE A 775 19.49 -33.40 15.24
N ALA A 776 19.86 -34.08 16.33
CA ALA A 776 21.26 -34.39 16.64
C ALA A 776 21.91 -35.27 15.56
N ILE A 777 21.20 -36.28 15.06
CA ILE A 777 21.65 -37.11 13.93
C ILE A 777 21.81 -36.26 12.67
N ALA A 778 20.83 -35.42 12.35
CA ALA A 778 20.86 -34.54 11.18
C ALA A 778 22.06 -33.58 11.22
N VAL A 779 22.32 -32.94 12.38
CA VAL A 779 23.52 -32.10 12.58
C VAL A 779 24.81 -32.92 12.42
N GLY A 780 24.86 -34.11 13.04
CA GLY A 780 26.01 -35.01 12.98
C GLY A 780 26.36 -35.47 11.56
N LEU A 781 25.38 -35.56 10.66
CA LEU A 781 25.58 -35.90 9.25
C LEU A 781 25.81 -34.67 8.36
N ALA A 782 25.09 -33.57 8.60
CA ALA A 782 25.17 -32.36 7.80
C ALA A 782 26.55 -31.67 7.88
N ILE A 783 27.12 -31.55 9.09
CA ILE A 783 28.40 -30.86 9.28
C ILE A 783 29.53 -31.53 8.47
N PRO A 784 29.78 -32.86 8.57
CA PRO A 784 30.80 -33.53 7.76
C PRO A 784 30.60 -33.37 6.25
N MET A 785 29.35 -33.44 5.77
CA MET A 785 29.04 -33.31 4.33
C MET A 785 29.29 -31.89 3.82
N ILE A 786 28.92 -30.86 4.59
CA ILE A 786 29.18 -29.45 4.25
C ILE A 786 30.69 -29.18 4.32
N VAL A 787 31.40 -29.66 5.35
CA VAL A 787 32.85 -29.51 5.47
C VAL A 787 33.58 -30.21 4.31
N TYR A 788 33.15 -31.41 3.93
CA TYR A 788 33.67 -32.11 2.75
C TYR A 788 33.49 -31.26 1.49
N LEU A 789 32.30 -30.69 1.28
CA LEU A 789 32.00 -29.83 0.14
C LEU A 789 32.87 -28.56 0.13
N CYS A 790 33.05 -27.91 1.27
CA CYS A 790 33.90 -26.73 1.43
C CYS A 790 35.37 -27.02 1.07
N ARG A 791 35.88 -28.21 1.39
CA ARG A 791 37.27 -28.64 1.12
C ARG A 791 37.54 -29.02 -0.33
N GLN A 792 36.51 -29.29 -1.14
CA GLN A 792 36.71 -29.61 -2.56
C GLN A 792 37.28 -28.42 -3.34
N LYS A 793 38.08 -28.69 -4.38
CA LYS A 793 38.54 -27.64 -5.31
C LYS A 793 37.34 -27.03 -6.03
N THR A 794 37.38 -25.72 -6.25
CA THR A 794 36.34 -25.03 -7.03
C THR A 794 36.41 -25.48 -8.49
N ALA A 795 35.24 -25.72 -9.09
CA ALA A 795 35.18 -26.10 -10.49
C ALA A 795 35.54 -24.88 -11.37
N ARG A 796 36.34 -25.11 -12.41
CA ARG A 796 36.66 -24.08 -13.41
C ARG A 796 35.42 -23.78 -14.25
N MET A 797 35.13 -22.49 -14.44
CA MET A 797 34.06 -22.03 -15.35
C MET A 797 34.48 -22.20 -16.80
#